data_AF-A0A800G1P9-F1
#
_entry.id   AF-A0A800G1P9-F1
#
_cell.length_a   1.000
_cell.length_b   1.000
_cell.length_c   1.000
_cell.angle_alpha   90.00
_cell.angle_beta   90.00
_cell.angle_gamma   90.00
#
_symmetry.space_group_name_H-M   'P 1'
#
loop_
_entity.id
_entity.type
_entity.pdbx_description
1 polymer ?
#
loop_
_entity_poly.entity_id
_entity_poly.type
_entity_poly.pdbx_seq_one_letter_code
_entity_poly.pdbx_strand_id
1 'polypeptide(L)'
;MGVDSRGTASENVYPMGRGTLSAKILPCGTPPRRPAQWRKATGGDILTPMKHSTALFALVPLLLGAHIACASPHAVLVPVQDFDDSLRVGDPEGAQAYGVPFFAAARYSEDITDPAGVLGQATGSRMATDVELRACFEAWAAESARLVLVEHGTSHEGRAQYHAVITSPKNHERLEALLADNARLFDPRGLSVDQGRAVLERALPFAWMGYSIHGDETSGCDASLALAYRLVAGTDPATLAMLDEVVTVIDPIMNPDGRQRILTQSHQMSGYTKSLDHSGLLRGRWPRGRGNHYLFDMNRDWIAGTQPETVGRWGAILRYHPQLLVDAHEMGGLDTYLFYPQADPLNPHSPADLSGSQKVLGGAIAQAFDAHSWDYYTREWADGWAPFYSDAWAGLTGAIGILYEQGAVIGNPLRRASGTVLTYRESVHHQAVASWACLEALRENADWFLGRFLADARRVVADPPGGSDVFVVRHDGNTARTSELVRILVGQGIEVERSLEEFFTTGATDRFGAVSAESVSSPAGSLIIRAAQPMGRAVRAYCEFDTKLTVEALQSERESLERKNESKIYDTMAWSLPHALDLDALWGQLATDVRTEFITELAGAAGGVVASSAEETPVAWAVDATTDDALVFAVRAMDSGLQVHASDKAFTSAGVEFSRGSLLVRRHENDVVDVDSLVAAAAVSAGIRAHALTTGLSADEGPDLGGGHFHLLTRPRVAIVGNAPTSSDTFGHLWHYLDTRLGLVHTILDAQSLSSVDLRRYNVLVLPPGAGAIASDQAEALETWVRAGGTLVACGNTAASLTSERAGLSAVVLRRHALEELESYAAVAERERRAWGVTVDAKGIWSGAAVEASAPKEEEEEEFISIAHVEGESAEDRDAWMRRFSPRGAMLLGEARSESWLTVGAGARVPVLFGGSSVYLPPAGVETAVRFSPARHVRLSGLLWPEAAERVGDSAWLTRESMGDGQIILFTSMPSFRGFHFATARFFGNAVVLGPGLGASAPLPW
;
A
#
# COMPACT_ATOMS: atom_id res chain seq x y z
N MET A 1 2.07 -56.40 -22.25
CA MET A 1 2.95 -57.53 -22.63
C MET A 1 4.28 -56.95 -23.09
N GLY A 2 5.42 -57.58 -22.80
CA GLY A 2 6.74 -57.15 -23.32
C GLY A 2 6.89 -57.49 -24.82
N VAL A 3 8.07 -57.44 -25.45
CA VAL A 3 9.49 -57.43 -25.00
C VAL A 3 10.28 -56.73 -26.13
N ASP A 4 10.95 -55.59 -25.89
CA ASP A 4 12.40 -55.37 -25.65
C ASP A 4 13.36 -55.46 -26.87
N SER A 5 14.44 -54.67 -26.79
CA SER A 5 15.71 -54.64 -27.55
C SER A 5 15.80 -53.83 -28.88
N ARG A 6 16.91 -53.10 -29.19
CA ARG A 6 18.12 -52.64 -28.45
C ARG A 6 18.93 -51.61 -29.28
N GLY A 7 19.74 -50.76 -28.64
CA GLY A 7 20.93 -50.08 -29.26
C GLY A 7 20.96 -48.54 -29.16
N THR A 8 21.54 -47.92 -28.10
CA THR A 8 22.93 -47.36 -28.01
C THR A 8 23.22 -46.16 -28.93
N ALA A 9 23.82 -45.02 -28.52
CA ALA A 9 24.40 -44.48 -27.26
C ALA A 9 24.32 -42.91 -27.32
N SER A 10 24.63 -42.06 -26.34
CA SER A 10 25.66 -42.09 -25.28
C SER A 10 25.33 -41.18 -24.07
N GLU A 11 25.77 -41.59 -22.88
CA GLU A 11 25.71 -40.82 -21.62
C GLU A 11 27.02 -40.05 -21.32
N ASN A 12 26.96 -39.08 -20.39
CA ASN A 12 28.06 -38.78 -19.47
C ASN A 12 27.52 -38.08 -18.20
N VAL A 13 27.95 -38.53 -17.02
CA VAL A 13 27.24 -38.32 -15.74
C VAL A 13 28.20 -38.34 -14.52
N TYR A 14 27.93 -37.49 -13.50
CA TYR A 14 28.44 -37.48 -12.11
C TYR A 14 29.94 -37.14 -11.82
N PRO A 15 30.35 -36.86 -10.54
CA PRO A 15 29.60 -36.60 -9.28
C PRO A 15 30.07 -35.37 -8.44
N MET A 16 29.39 -35.13 -7.30
CA MET A 16 29.86 -34.28 -6.17
C MET A 16 30.97 -34.93 -5.31
N GLY A 17 31.68 -34.12 -4.51
CA GLY A 17 32.53 -34.59 -3.40
C GLY A 17 32.70 -33.57 -2.25
N ARG A 18 32.49 -34.01 -1.00
CA ARG A 18 32.84 -33.27 0.24
C ARG A 18 34.25 -33.67 0.71
N GLY A 19 34.95 -32.79 1.45
CA GLY A 19 36.20 -33.13 2.13
C GLY A 19 36.56 -32.17 3.26
N THR A 20 36.52 -32.66 4.51
CA THR A 20 36.97 -31.97 5.73
C THR A 20 38.41 -32.32 6.08
N LEU A 21 39.19 -31.41 6.68
CA LEU A 21 40.39 -31.73 7.44
C LEU A 21 40.66 -30.71 8.55
N SER A 22 41.25 -31.16 9.67
CA SER A 22 41.48 -30.38 10.89
C SER A 22 42.78 -30.82 11.57
N ALA A 23 43.60 -29.87 12.07
CA ALA A 23 44.67 -30.11 13.05
C ALA A 23 45.15 -28.80 13.73
N LYS A 24 45.41 -28.86 15.04
CA LYS A 24 46.05 -27.82 15.90
C LYS A 24 47.60 -28.05 15.89
N ILE A 25 48.55 -27.24 16.44
CA ILE A 25 48.71 -26.61 17.78
C ILE A 25 49.86 -25.54 17.74
N LEU A 26 49.62 -24.31 18.27
CA LEU A 26 50.42 -23.35 19.14
C LEU A 26 51.99 -23.35 19.23
N PRO A 27 52.67 -22.35 19.89
CA PRO A 27 52.33 -20.95 20.29
C PRO A 27 53.47 -19.88 20.15
N CYS A 28 53.21 -18.66 20.70
CA CYS A 28 54.14 -17.63 21.26
C CYS A 28 54.47 -16.42 20.33
N GLY A 29 54.40 -15.14 20.74
CA GLY A 29 54.03 -14.52 22.02
C GLY A 29 53.97 -12.97 21.91
N THR A 30 53.28 -12.29 22.85
CA THR A 30 53.09 -10.82 22.95
C THR A 30 54.02 -10.19 24.02
N PRO A 31 54.03 -8.85 24.29
CA PRO A 31 53.53 -7.67 23.56
C PRO A 31 54.77 -6.77 23.20
N PRO A 32 54.95 -5.43 23.46
CA PRO A 32 54.03 -4.32 23.79
C PRO A 32 54.33 -2.91 23.18
N ARG A 33 53.43 -1.96 23.51
CA ARG A 33 53.60 -0.49 23.69
C ARG A 33 53.68 0.49 22.48
N ARG A 34 52.56 1.24 22.34
CA ARG A 34 52.44 2.70 22.02
C ARG A 34 53.45 3.56 22.85
N PRO A 35 53.73 4.86 22.54
CA PRO A 35 52.78 5.85 21.98
C PRO A 35 53.35 6.97 21.08
N ALA A 36 52.51 8.00 20.87
CA ALA A 36 52.80 9.36 20.41
C ALA A 36 53.12 9.57 18.92
N GLN A 37 52.80 10.69 18.27
CA GLN A 37 51.76 11.73 18.34
C GLN A 37 52.29 12.91 17.47
N TRP A 38 51.46 13.42 16.56
CA TRP A 38 51.38 14.84 16.12
C TRP A 38 52.41 15.48 15.14
N ARG A 39 51.81 16.35 14.29
CA ARG A 39 52.34 17.46 13.46
C ARG A 39 53.15 17.05 12.21
N LYS A 40 52.78 17.36 10.96
CA LYS A 40 52.07 18.48 10.27
C LYS A 40 53.00 19.67 9.92
N ALA A 41 53.04 19.99 8.61
CA ALA A 41 53.68 21.13 7.94
C ALA A 41 55.24 21.10 7.93
N THR A 42 55.98 21.62 6.94
CA THR A 42 55.73 22.37 5.67
C THR A 42 56.54 21.71 4.52
N GLY A 43 56.32 21.89 3.22
CA GLY A 43 55.96 23.08 2.45
C GLY A 43 57.22 23.79 1.91
N GLY A 44 57.36 23.92 0.58
CA GLY A 44 58.50 24.56 -0.10
C GLY A 44 59.29 23.57 -1.00
N ASP A 45 58.93 23.31 -2.26
CA ASP A 45 58.96 24.12 -3.50
C ASP A 45 60.30 24.20 -4.26
N ILE A 46 60.17 24.07 -5.60
CA ILE A 46 60.88 24.82 -6.66
C ILE A 46 62.25 24.32 -7.22
N LEU A 47 62.11 23.68 -8.40
CA LEU A 47 62.85 23.88 -9.67
C LEU A 47 64.26 23.28 -9.97
N THR A 48 64.25 22.33 -10.92
CA THR A 48 65.06 22.31 -12.19
C THR A 48 66.56 21.90 -12.18
N PRO A 49 67.21 21.63 -13.35
CA PRO A 49 66.80 20.68 -14.41
C PRO A 49 67.99 19.92 -15.11
N MET A 50 67.68 19.09 -16.13
CA MET A 50 68.56 18.73 -17.28
C MET A 50 69.83 17.87 -17.02
N LYS A 51 70.38 17.05 -17.95
CA LYS A 51 69.94 16.38 -19.21
C LYS A 51 71.06 15.37 -19.65
N HIS A 52 70.77 14.51 -20.64
CA HIS A 52 71.71 13.77 -21.53
C HIS A 52 72.46 12.53 -20.95
N SER A 53 72.88 11.51 -21.72
CA SER A 53 72.48 10.91 -23.03
C SER A 53 73.35 9.64 -23.32
N THR A 54 73.09 8.92 -24.44
CA THR A 54 73.97 7.89 -25.14
C THR A 54 74.18 6.51 -24.48
N ALA A 55 74.33 5.36 -25.20
CA ALA A 55 74.05 4.96 -26.61
C ALA A 55 74.25 3.43 -26.86
N LEU A 56 73.56 2.84 -27.87
CA LEU A 56 73.81 1.63 -28.76
C LEU A 56 74.44 0.31 -28.19
N PHE A 57 74.43 -0.91 -28.77
CA PHE A 57 74.14 -1.59 -30.08
C PHE A 57 73.41 -2.95 -29.77
N ALA A 58 72.47 -3.58 -30.51
CA ALA A 58 72.34 -4.08 -31.91
C ALA A 58 72.95 -5.48 -32.24
N LEU A 59 72.14 -6.47 -32.67
CA LEU A 59 72.57 -7.71 -33.36
C LEU A 59 71.43 -8.53 -34.08
N VAL A 60 71.37 -8.40 -35.42
CA VAL A 60 71.07 -9.37 -36.54
C VAL A 60 69.83 -10.33 -36.56
N PRO A 61 69.18 -10.61 -37.73
CA PRO A 61 67.88 -11.29 -37.86
C PRO A 61 67.88 -12.63 -38.66
N LEU A 62 66.69 -13.20 -38.93
CA LEU A 62 66.44 -14.30 -39.89
C LEU A 62 65.10 -14.11 -40.65
N LEU A 63 64.89 -14.84 -41.75
CA LEU A 63 64.12 -14.39 -42.95
C LEU A 63 62.78 -15.12 -43.24
N LEU A 64 61.94 -14.41 -44.03
CA LEU A 64 60.92 -14.87 -45.00
C LEU A 64 59.58 -15.50 -44.53
N GLY A 65 58.49 -14.72 -44.69
CA GLY A 65 57.58 -14.96 -45.83
C GLY A 65 56.24 -15.70 -45.61
N ALA A 66 55.17 -14.96 -45.28
CA ALA A 66 53.80 -15.25 -45.71
C ALA A 66 52.92 -13.98 -45.63
N HIS A 67 52.14 -13.68 -46.68
CA HIS A 67 51.18 -12.57 -46.67
C HIS A 67 49.81 -13.05 -46.15
N ILE A 68 49.33 -12.45 -45.06
CA ILE A 68 47.90 -12.30 -44.78
C ILE A 68 47.66 -10.84 -44.38
N ALA A 69 46.65 -10.22 -44.98
CA ALA A 69 46.31 -8.83 -44.72
C ALA A 69 45.65 -8.67 -43.34
N CYS A 70 46.33 -8.03 -42.39
CA CYS A 70 45.69 -7.54 -41.18
C CYS A 70 45.17 -6.12 -41.44
N ALA A 71 43.84 -5.97 -41.43
CA ALA A 71 43.21 -4.66 -41.41
C ALA A 71 43.61 -3.89 -40.14
N SER A 72 43.96 -2.62 -40.28
CA SER A 72 44.20 -1.74 -39.14
C SER A 72 42.93 -1.63 -38.28
N PRO A 73 43.01 -1.83 -36.95
CA PRO A 73 41.87 -1.53 -36.09
C PRO A 73 41.58 -0.04 -36.24
N HIS A 74 40.40 0.28 -36.78
CA HIS A 74 39.93 1.65 -36.82
C HIS A 74 39.67 2.07 -35.38
N ALA A 75 40.62 2.79 -34.80
CA ALA A 75 40.36 3.58 -33.61
C ALA A 75 39.31 4.62 -34.00
N VAL A 76 38.05 4.31 -33.73
CA VAL A 76 36.95 5.28 -33.80
C VAL A 76 37.24 6.30 -32.71
N LEU A 77 37.92 7.38 -33.11
CA LEU A 77 38.01 8.59 -32.32
C LEU A 77 36.58 9.07 -32.12
N VAL A 78 36.05 8.84 -30.92
CA VAL A 78 34.80 9.47 -30.49
C VAL A 78 35.04 10.98 -30.61
N PRO A 79 34.22 11.71 -31.40
CA PRO A 79 34.40 13.15 -31.52
C PRO A 79 34.32 13.78 -30.13
N VAL A 80 35.29 14.63 -29.80
CA VAL A 80 35.20 15.47 -28.62
C VAL A 80 34.02 16.41 -28.84
N GLN A 81 33.09 16.44 -27.88
CA GLN A 81 31.86 17.22 -28.00
C GLN A 81 32.11 18.69 -28.32
N ASP A 82 31.17 19.26 -29.07
CA ASP A 82 31.03 20.71 -29.16
C ASP A 82 30.48 21.26 -27.84
N PHE A 83 31.02 22.39 -27.38
CA PHE A 83 30.65 22.97 -26.08
C PHE A 83 29.32 23.73 -26.11
N ASP A 84 28.75 23.93 -27.30
CA ASP A 84 27.47 24.64 -27.51
C ASP A 84 26.24 23.70 -27.41
N ASP A 85 26.43 22.38 -27.31
CA ASP A 85 25.32 21.43 -27.14
C ASP A 85 24.72 21.47 -25.73
N SER A 86 23.40 21.60 -25.65
CA SER A 86 22.66 21.45 -24.39
C SER A 86 22.52 19.98 -23.97
N LEU A 87 22.51 19.73 -22.67
CA LEU A 87 22.37 18.37 -22.14
C LEU A 87 20.95 17.83 -22.39
N ARG A 88 20.82 16.87 -23.32
CA ARG A 88 19.54 16.25 -23.69
C ARG A 88 19.31 14.95 -22.92
N VAL A 89 18.22 14.84 -22.17
CA VAL A 89 17.64 13.54 -21.75
C VAL A 89 17.03 12.85 -22.98
N GLY A 90 16.88 11.52 -22.97
CA GLY A 90 16.28 10.78 -24.09
C GLY A 90 17.22 9.86 -24.86
N ASP A 91 16.78 9.46 -26.05
CA ASP A 91 17.39 8.43 -26.89
C ASP A 91 18.73 8.83 -27.54
N PRO A 92 19.53 7.86 -28.03
CA PRO A 92 20.80 8.12 -28.67
C PRO A 92 20.61 8.48 -30.14
N GLU A 93 21.32 9.51 -30.61
CA GLU A 93 21.29 9.93 -32.02
C GLU A 93 22.08 8.98 -32.94
N GLY A 94 21.86 9.08 -34.25
CA GLY A 94 22.60 8.33 -35.26
C GLY A 94 22.20 6.86 -35.37
N ALA A 95 23.18 5.95 -35.43
CA ALA A 95 22.97 4.53 -35.76
C ALA A 95 22.22 3.70 -34.68
N GLN A 96 21.88 4.31 -33.55
CA GLN A 96 21.07 3.70 -32.48
C GLN A 96 19.70 4.39 -32.31
N ALA A 97 19.36 5.35 -33.17
CA ALA A 97 18.10 6.08 -33.10
C ALA A 97 16.92 5.25 -33.63
N TYR A 98 15.83 5.19 -32.87
CA TYR A 98 14.62 4.46 -33.24
C TYR A 98 13.69 5.33 -34.10
N GLY A 99 14.00 5.41 -35.40
CA GLY A 99 13.27 6.25 -36.37
C GLY A 99 11.94 5.68 -36.88
N VAL A 100 11.40 4.61 -36.31
CA VAL A 100 10.18 3.97 -36.82
C VAL A 100 8.94 4.86 -36.58
N PRO A 101 8.05 5.06 -37.56
CA PRO A 101 6.76 5.72 -37.35
C PRO A 101 5.83 4.86 -36.50
N PHE A 102 5.17 5.44 -35.50
CA PHE A 102 4.31 4.69 -34.58
C PHE A 102 3.12 3.98 -35.27
N PHE A 103 2.61 4.57 -36.35
CA PHE A 103 1.51 4.01 -37.13
C PHE A 103 1.77 4.24 -38.62
N ALA A 104 2.64 3.43 -39.22
CA ALA A 104 3.17 3.65 -40.57
C ALA A 104 2.10 3.69 -41.70
N ALA A 105 0.90 3.13 -41.46
CA ALA A 105 -0.22 3.15 -42.40
C ALA A 105 -1.19 4.35 -42.22
N ALA A 106 -1.09 5.09 -41.11
CA ALA A 106 -1.96 6.21 -40.81
C ALA A 106 -1.64 7.44 -41.69
N ARG A 107 -2.63 8.33 -41.86
CA ARG A 107 -2.48 9.59 -42.59
C ARG A 107 -3.04 10.71 -41.73
N TYR A 108 -2.29 11.78 -41.54
CA TYR A 108 -2.68 12.87 -40.64
C TYR A 108 -3.06 14.13 -41.42
N SER A 109 -3.97 14.93 -40.87
CA SER A 109 -4.27 16.27 -41.36
C SER A 109 -3.14 17.22 -40.99
N GLU A 110 -2.75 18.09 -41.93
CA GLU A 110 -1.79 19.18 -41.69
C GLU A 110 -2.41 20.35 -40.90
N ASP A 111 -3.75 20.36 -40.73
CA ASP A 111 -4.49 21.38 -39.97
C ASP A 111 -4.40 21.18 -38.44
N ILE A 112 -3.93 20.02 -37.97
CA ILE A 112 -3.77 19.70 -36.54
C ILE A 112 -2.29 19.79 -36.18
N THR A 113 -1.97 20.47 -35.08
CA THR A 113 -0.59 20.65 -34.63
C THR A 113 0.04 19.29 -34.31
N ASP A 114 1.11 18.95 -35.03
CA ASP A 114 1.92 17.78 -34.72
C ASP A 114 2.53 17.94 -33.31
N PRO A 115 2.46 16.92 -32.44
CA PRO A 115 3.03 16.99 -31.09
C PRO A 115 4.48 17.45 -31.08
N ALA A 116 5.26 17.15 -32.13
CA ALA A 116 6.65 17.58 -32.21
C ALA A 116 6.83 19.11 -32.26
N GLY A 117 5.82 19.84 -32.76
CA GLY A 117 5.80 21.30 -32.75
C GLY A 117 5.65 21.89 -31.34
N VAL A 118 4.89 21.23 -30.46
CA VAL A 118 4.71 21.63 -29.05
C VAL A 118 5.90 21.19 -28.19
N LEU A 119 6.38 19.96 -28.38
CA LEU A 119 7.50 19.37 -27.63
C LEU A 119 8.88 19.93 -28.04
N GLY A 120 8.97 20.59 -29.20
CA GLY A 120 10.22 21.05 -29.81
C GLY A 120 11.14 19.92 -30.33
N GLN A 121 10.61 18.70 -30.50
CA GLN A 121 11.35 17.46 -30.78
C GLN A 121 10.38 16.35 -31.21
N ALA A 122 10.86 15.23 -31.76
CA ALA A 122 10.00 14.08 -32.06
C ALA A 122 9.36 13.46 -30.80
N THR A 123 8.07 13.12 -30.84
CA THR A 123 7.34 12.46 -29.74
C THR A 123 8.08 11.22 -29.23
N GLY A 124 8.20 11.07 -27.91
CA GLY A 124 8.92 9.95 -27.31
C GLY A 124 10.43 9.94 -27.56
N SER A 125 11.07 11.01 -28.10
CA SER A 125 12.55 11.08 -28.14
C SER A 125 13.17 11.29 -26.75
N ARG A 126 12.40 11.91 -25.85
CA ARG A 126 12.56 11.91 -24.38
C ARG A 126 11.16 11.93 -23.77
N MET A 127 11.08 11.73 -22.47
CA MET A 127 9.86 11.91 -21.69
C MET A 127 9.33 13.34 -21.80
N ALA A 128 8.04 13.50 -22.11
CA ALA A 128 7.35 14.78 -22.03
C ALA A 128 7.07 15.18 -20.56
N THR A 129 7.17 16.46 -20.23
CA THR A 129 6.73 16.99 -18.92
C THR A 129 5.20 16.97 -18.81
N ASP A 130 4.68 17.08 -17.58
CA ASP A 130 3.25 17.27 -17.30
C ASP A 130 2.67 18.48 -18.04
N VAL A 131 3.42 19.59 -18.05
CA VAL A 131 3.06 20.82 -18.78
C VAL A 131 3.03 20.62 -20.29
N GLU A 132 4.02 19.93 -20.85
CA GLU A 132 4.08 19.62 -22.30
C GLU A 132 2.98 18.66 -22.74
N LEU A 133 2.69 17.63 -21.94
CA LEU A 133 1.57 16.72 -22.17
C LEU A 133 0.25 17.52 -22.23
N ARG A 134 -0.01 18.34 -21.21
CA ARG A 134 -1.22 19.18 -21.15
C ARG A 134 -1.32 20.13 -22.34
N ALA A 135 -0.23 20.79 -22.71
CA ALA A 135 -0.19 21.72 -23.84
C ALA A 135 -0.56 21.05 -25.19
N CYS A 136 -0.12 19.81 -25.45
CA CYS A 136 -0.54 19.05 -26.63
C CYS A 136 -2.06 18.80 -26.63
N PHE A 137 -2.60 18.32 -25.50
CA PHE A 137 -4.04 18.04 -25.39
C PHE A 137 -4.91 19.30 -25.45
N GLU A 138 -4.46 20.43 -24.90
CA GLU A 138 -5.14 21.73 -25.00
C GLU A 138 -5.12 22.29 -26.43
N ALA A 139 -4.00 22.15 -27.16
CA ALA A 139 -3.93 22.51 -28.58
C ALA A 139 -4.93 21.71 -29.41
N TRP A 140 -4.93 20.38 -29.26
CA TRP A 140 -5.85 19.51 -30.01
C TRP A 140 -7.32 19.71 -29.65
N ALA A 141 -7.64 20.09 -28.41
CA ALA A 141 -9.00 20.48 -28.00
C ALA A 141 -9.47 21.78 -28.69
N ALA A 142 -8.55 22.71 -28.98
CA ALA A 142 -8.85 23.95 -29.68
C ALA A 142 -8.93 23.76 -31.22
N GLU A 143 -8.16 22.81 -31.76
CA GLU A 143 -8.04 22.56 -33.21
C GLU A 143 -9.05 21.54 -33.76
N SER A 144 -9.50 20.57 -32.94
CA SER A 144 -10.27 19.43 -33.41
C SER A 144 -11.58 19.23 -32.64
N ALA A 145 -12.71 19.32 -33.35
CA ALA A 145 -14.04 18.97 -32.85
C ALA A 145 -14.22 17.46 -32.51
N ARG A 146 -13.14 16.67 -32.56
CA ARG A 146 -13.08 15.27 -32.13
C ARG A 146 -12.70 15.11 -30.66
N LEU A 147 -12.08 16.12 -30.03
CA LEU A 147 -11.53 16.01 -28.69
C LEU A 147 -12.19 17.00 -27.73
N VAL A 148 -12.63 16.50 -26.58
CA VAL A 148 -13.04 17.34 -25.43
C VAL A 148 -12.12 17.01 -24.26
N LEU A 149 -11.44 18.02 -23.73
CA LEU A 149 -10.56 17.90 -22.56
C LEU A 149 -11.36 18.21 -21.28
N VAL A 150 -11.29 17.33 -20.30
CA VAL A 150 -12.06 17.42 -19.04
C VAL A 150 -11.10 17.31 -17.86
N GLU A 151 -11.00 18.37 -17.06
CA GLU A 151 -10.32 18.34 -15.76
C GLU A 151 -11.20 17.62 -14.75
N HIS A 152 -10.64 16.66 -14.02
CA HIS A 152 -11.39 15.75 -13.13
C HIS A 152 -10.81 15.63 -11.71
N GLY A 153 -9.70 16.32 -11.42
CA GLY A 153 -9.12 16.35 -10.09
C GLY A 153 -7.83 17.17 -10.03
N THR A 154 -7.21 17.18 -8.85
CA THR A 154 -5.93 17.86 -8.60
C THR A 154 -5.07 16.97 -7.71
N SER A 155 -3.77 16.87 -8.00
CA SER A 155 -2.81 16.15 -7.15
C SER A 155 -2.50 16.90 -5.86
N HIS A 156 -1.82 16.24 -4.92
CA HIS A 156 -1.34 16.89 -3.68
C HIS A 156 -0.45 18.12 -3.95
N GLU A 157 0.40 18.09 -4.97
CA GLU A 157 1.24 19.23 -5.35
C GLU A 157 0.53 20.26 -6.26
N GLY A 158 -0.79 20.16 -6.43
CA GLY A 158 -1.59 21.15 -7.14
C GLY A 158 -1.62 20.99 -8.67
N ARG A 159 -1.17 19.84 -9.21
CA ARG A 159 -1.23 19.58 -10.66
C ARG A 159 -2.61 19.07 -11.06
N ALA A 160 -3.16 19.63 -12.13
CA ALA A 160 -4.44 19.19 -12.66
C ALA A 160 -4.36 17.76 -13.20
N GLN A 161 -5.40 16.98 -12.90
CA GLN A 161 -5.66 15.67 -13.49
C GLN A 161 -6.80 15.83 -14.49
N TYR A 162 -6.61 15.28 -15.69
CA TYR A 162 -7.51 15.52 -16.80
C TYR A 162 -7.59 14.28 -17.69
N HIS A 163 -8.70 14.14 -18.41
CA HIS A 163 -8.86 13.11 -19.43
C HIS A 163 -9.40 13.74 -20.73
N ALA A 164 -9.05 13.14 -21.87
CA ALA A 164 -9.50 13.56 -23.18
C ALA A 164 -10.53 12.57 -23.73
N VAL A 165 -11.74 13.04 -24.01
CA VAL A 165 -12.80 12.27 -24.67
C VAL A 165 -12.68 12.46 -26.18
N ILE A 166 -12.34 11.38 -26.90
CA ILE A 166 -12.06 11.40 -28.33
C ILE A 166 -13.02 10.46 -29.08
N THR A 167 -13.82 11.05 -29.97
CA THR A 167 -14.80 10.35 -30.83
C THR A 167 -15.18 11.28 -32.01
N SER A 168 -16.04 10.86 -32.94
CA SER A 168 -16.42 11.72 -34.07
C SER A 168 -17.29 12.91 -33.62
N PRO A 169 -17.31 14.05 -34.35
CA PRO A 169 -18.10 15.21 -33.95
C PRO A 169 -19.60 14.90 -33.81
N LYS A 170 -20.13 14.00 -34.65
CA LYS A 170 -21.49 13.46 -34.58
C LYS A 170 -21.74 12.68 -33.29
N ASN A 171 -20.73 12.00 -32.75
CA ASN A 171 -20.83 11.31 -31.47
C ASN A 171 -20.77 12.29 -30.29
N HIS A 172 -19.95 13.35 -30.38
CA HIS A 172 -19.96 14.47 -29.42
C HIS A 172 -21.31 15.20 -29.36
N GLU A 173 -21.94 15.48 -30.49
CA GLU A 173 -23.30 16.05 -30.57
C GLU A 173 -24.36 15.25 -29.81
N ARG A 174 -24.13 13.94 -29.59
CA ARG A 174 -25.02 13.03 -28.86
C ARG A 174 -24.38 12.40 -27.60
N LEU A 175 -23.27 12.94 -27.10
CA LEU A 175 -22.48 12.30 -26.05
C LEU A 175 -23.30 12.06 -24.78
N GLU A 176 -24.06 13.05 -24.30
CA GLU A 176 -24.92 12.86 -23.11
C GLU A 176 -26.00 11.79 -23.31
N ALA A 177 -26.46 11.56 -24.54
CA ALA A 177 -27.38 10.46 -24.84
C ALA A 177 -26.68 9.09 -24.84
N LEU A 178 -25.43 9.02 -25.33
CA LEU A 178 -24.59 7.82 -25.25
C LEU A 178 -24.24 7.49 -23.79
N LEU A 179 -23.90 8.49 -22.98
CA LEU A 179 -23.66 8.33 -21.54
C LEU A 179 -24.91 7.85 -20.81
N ALA A 180 -26.08 8.46 -21.08
CA ALA A 180 -27.35 8.03 -20.48
C ALA A 180 -27.76 6.61 -20.88
N ASP A 181 -27.47 6.20 -22.11
CA ASP A 181 -27.70 4.81 -22.54
C ASP A 181 -26.70 3.84 -21.90
N ASN A 182 -25.42 4.20 -21.78
CA ASN A 182 -24.42 3.34 -21.14
C ASN A 182 -24.64 3.20 -19.63
N ALA A 183 -25.04 4.28 -18.95
CA ALA A 183 -25.47 4.25 -17.54
C ALA A 183 -26.65 3.30 -17.30
N ARG A 184 -27.56 3.13 -18.28
CA ARG A 184 -28.66 2.14 -18.22
C ARG A 184 -28.21 0.73 -18.54
N LEU A 185 -27.06 0.53 -19.18
CA LEU A 185 -26.45 -0.80 -19.32
C LEU A 185 -25.76 -1.21 -18.02
N PHE A 186 -25.13 -0.26 -17.34
CA PHE A 186 -24.50 -0.43 -16.01
C PHE A 186 -25.53 -0.63 -14.89
N ASP A 187 -26.58 0.19 -14.84
CA ASP A 187 -27.74 0.00 -13.95
C ASP A 187 -28.99 -0.41 -14.76
N PRO A 188 -29.21 -1.72 -14.96
CA PRO A 188 -30.37 -2.22 -15.67
C PRO A 188 -31.61 -2.40 -14.77
N ARG A 189 -31.64 -1.84 -13.56
CA ARG A 189 -32.85 -1.86 -12.71
C ARG A 189 -34.00 -1.17 -13.44
N GLY A 190 -35.13 -1.87 -13.55
CA GLY A 190 -36.29 -1.42 -14.35
C GLY A 190 -36.13 -1.50 -15.88
N LEU A 191 -35.00 -1.99 -16.42
CA LEU A 191 -34.76 -2.11 -17.85
C LEU A 191 -35.26 -3.46 -18.41
N SER A 192 -36.44 -3.45 -19.05
CA SER A 192 -37.01 -4.65 -19.68
C SER A 192 -36.12 -5.23 -20.79
N VAL A 193 -36.37 -6.49 -21.17
CA VAL A 193 -35.57 -7.20 -22.19
C VAL A 193 -35.56 -6.43 -23.52
N ASP A 194 -36.72 -6.01 -24.02
CA ASP A 194 -36.83 -5.25 -25.27
C ASP A 194 -36.24 -3.84 -25.17
N GLN A 195 -36.40 -3.14 -24.05
CA GLN A 195 -35.76 -1.84 -23.86
C GLN A 195 -34.23 -1.98 -23.83
N GLY A 196 -33.69 -3.01 -23.17
CA GLY A 196 -32.26 -3.29 -23.16
C GLY A 196 -31.72 -3.63 -24.55
N ARG A 197 -32.44 -4.45 -25.33
CA ARG A 197 -32.10 -4.72 -26.74
C ARG A 197 -32.08 -3.44 -27.57
N ALA A 198 -33.08 -2.58 -27.43
CA ALA A 198 -33.13 -1.30 -28.13
C ALA A 198 -32.00 -0.34 -27.72
N VAL A 199 -31.52 -0.37 -26.46
CA VAL A 199 -30.33 0.38 -26.03
C VAL A 199 -29.08 -0.19 -26.71
N LEU A 200 -28.87 -1.52 -26.68
CA LEU A 200 -27.74 -2.16 -27.33
C LEU A 200 -27.67 -1.85 -28.84
N GLU A 201 -28.81 -1.86 -29.55
CA GLU A 201 -28.92 -1.54 -30.99
C GLU A 201 -28.43 -0.13 -31.39
N ARG A 202 -28.17 0.78 -30.44
CA ARG A 202 -27.70 2.16 -30.71
C ARG A 202 -26.53 2.65 -29.82
N ALA A 203 -26.13 1.85 -28.84
CA ALA A 203 -25.01 2.16 -27.95
C ALA A 203 -23.68 2.07 -28.70
N LEU A 204 -22.65 2.74 -28.18
CA LEU A 204 -21.27 2.57 -28.61
C LEU A 204 -20.45 2.08 -27.41
N PRO A 205 -19.44 1.22 -27.61
CA PRO A 205 -18.50 0.86 -26.55
C PRO A 205 -17.66 2.07 -26.12
N PHE A 206 -17.43 2.17 -24.82
CA PHE A 206 -16.54 3.14 -24.20
C PHE A 206 -15.23 2.44 -23.78
N ALA A 207 -14.09 3.05 -24.09
CA ALA A 207 -12.77 2.60 -23.68
C ALA A 207 -12.10 3.65 -22.78
N TRP A 208 -11.58 3.25 -21.63
CA TRP A 208 -10.71 4.07 -20.79
C TRP A 208 -9.26 3.63 -20.95
N MET A 209 -8.38 4.57 -21.30
CA MET A 209 -6.97 4.35 -21.55
C MET A 209 -6.15 5.09 -20.48
N GLY A 210 -5.81 4.39 -19.39
CA GLY A 210 -5.05 4.96 -18.27
C GLY A 210 -3.55 4.72 -18.44
N TYR A 211 -2.75 5.77 -18.24
CA TYR A 211 -1.30 5.73 -18.41
C TYR A 211 -0.53 6.24 -17.18
N SER A 212 0.53 5.50 -16.82
CA SER A 212 1.54 5.91 -15.83
C SER A 212 0.97 6.27 -14.45
N ILE A 213 0.16 5.39 -13.86
CA ILE A 213 -0.25 5.45 -12.44
C ILE A 213 0.95 5.34 -11.48
N HIS A 214 2.05 4.75 -11.97
CA HIS A 214 3.37 4.91 -11.37
C HIS A 214 4.17 5.95 -12.15
N GLY A 215 4.64 6.99 -11.46
CA GLY A 215 5.27 8.12 -12.13
C GLY A 215 6.62 7.81 -12.80
N ASP A 216 7.31 6.74 -12.39
CA ASP A 216 8.55 6.24 -13.01
C ASP A 216 8.36 5.16 -14.08
N GLU A 217 7.12 4.88 -14.47
CA GLU A 217 6.78 4.00 -15.59
C GLU A 217 6.44 4.87 -16.82
N THR A 218 7.51 5.34 -17.46
CA THR A 218 7.53 6.67 -18.12
C THR A 218 7.00 6.74 -19.55
N SER A 219 6.93 5.63 -20.29
CA SER A 219 6.57 5.63 -21.73
C SER A 219 5.07 5.72 -21.99
N GLY A 220 4.22 5.38 -21.01
CA GLY A 220 2.77 5.45 -21.13
C GLY A 220 2.25 6.84 -21.48
N CYS A 221 2.67 7.88 -20.75
CA CYS A 221 2.24 9.25 -21.08
C CYS A 221 2.59 9.66 -22.53
N ASP A 222 3.77 9.30 -23.02
CA ASP A 222 4.22 9.63 -24.38
C ASP A 222 3.54 8.74 -25.44
N ALA A 223 3.13 7.52 -25.08
CA ALA A 223 2.29 6.66 -25.91
C ALA A 223 0.85 7.21 -26.01
N SER A 224 0.34 7.83 -24.95
CA SER A 224 -0.95 8.53 -24.95
C SER A 224 -0.97 9.67 -25.99
N LEU A 225 0.14 10.43 -26.14
CA LEU A 225 0.28 11.45 -27.18
C LEU A 225 0.24 10.84 -28.59
N ALA A 226 0.93 9.72 -28.81
CA ALA A 226 0.93 9.04 -30.11
C ALA A 226 -0.48 8.54 -30.49
N LEU A 227 -1.19 7.93 -29.53
CA LEU A 227 -2.56 7.45 -29.72
C LEU A 227 -3.56 8.60 -29.94
N ALA A 228 -3.52 9.62 -29.08
CA ALA A 228 -4.39 10.79 -29.16
C ALA A 228 -4.20 11.50 -30.50
N TYR A 229 -2.95 11.78 -30.90
CA TYR A 229 -2.64 12.41 -32.19
C TYR A 229 -3.19 11.60 -33.36
N ARG A 230 -3.08 10.26 -33.34
CA ARG A 230 -3.70 9.41 -34.35
C ARG A 230 -5.21 9.63 -34.44
N LEU A 231 -5.92 9.63 -33.31
CA LEU A 231 -7.36 9.82 -33.28
C LEU A 231 -7.79 11.24 -33.71
N VAL A 232 -7.10 12.30 -33.27
CA VAL A 232 -7.50 13.68 -33.59
C VAL A 232 -7.10 14.13 -35.00
N ALA A 233 -5.92 13.74 -35.48
CA ALA A 233 -5.40 14.17 -36.78
C ALA A 233 -5.64 13.14 -37.89
N GLY A 234 -5.90 11.88 -37.57
CA GLY A 234 -5.99 10.80 -38.56
C GLY A 234 -7.17 10.95 -39.54
N THR A 235 -6.88 10.68 -40.81
CA THR A 235 -7.81 10.77 -41.96
C THR A 235 -7.89 9.44 -42.73
N ASP A 236 -7.16 8.41 -42.28
CA ASP A 236 -7.24 7.07 -42.84
C ASP A 236 -8.57 6.37 -42.45
N PRO A 237 -9.05 5.39 -43.24
CA PRO A 237 -10.33 4.74 -42.98
C PRO A 237 -10.44 4.02 -41.63
N ALA A 238 -9.33 3.49 -41.09
CA ALA A 238 -9.36 2.78 -39.81
C ALA A 238 -9.54 3.77 -38.65
N THR A 239 -8.85 4.91 -38.68
CA THR A 239 -9.06 6.00 -37.72
C THR A 239 -10.48 6.56 -37.81
N LEU A 240 -11.02 6.79 -39.01
CA LEU A 240 -12.38 7.32 -39.17
C LEU A 240 -13.45 6.34 -38.65
N ALA A 241 -13.32 5.05 -38.93
CA ALA A 241 -14.20 4.02 -38.37
C ALA A 241 -14.12 3.96 -36.84
N MET A 242 -12.91 4.03 -36.27
CA MET A 242 -12.70 4.08 -34.82
C MET A 242 -13.45 5.23 -34.15
N LEU A 243 -13.40 6.42 -34.73
CA LEU A 243 -14.06 7.62 -34.20
C LEU A 243 -15.59 7.53 -34.27
N ASP A 244 -16.15 6.90 -35.31
CA ASP A 244 -17.60 6.75 -35.46
C ASP A 244 -18.18 5.62 -34.60
N GLU A 245 -17.39 4.58 -34.31
CA GLU A 245 -17.82 3.34 -33.66
C GLU A 245 -17.42 3.22 -32.17
N VAL A 246 -16.47 4.02 -31.67
CA VAL A 246 -15.98 3.95 -30.28
C VAL A 246 -15.92 5.34 -29.64
N VAL A 247 -16.17 5.41 -28.32
CA VAL A 247 -15.82 6.59 -27.51
C VAL A 247 -14.57 6.27 -26.69
N THR A 248 -13.44 6.87 -27.05
CA THR A 248 -12.15 6.63 -26.38
C THR A 248 -11.89 7.74 -25.37
N VAL A 249 -11.64 7.40 -24.12
CA VAL A 249 -11.25 8.33 -23.05
C VAL A 249 -9.80 8.05 -22.69
N ILE A 250 -8.93 9.04 -22.84
CA ILE A 250 -7.50 8.94 -22.51
C ILE A 250 -7.23 9.71 -21.22
N ASP A 251 -6.72 9.03 -20.19
CA ASP A 251 -6.10 9.62 -19.01
C ASP A 251 -4.57 9.52 -19.17
N PRO A 252 -3.91 10.58 -19.64
CA PRO A 252 -2.53 10.49 -20.13
C PRO A 252 -1.49 10.47 -19.00
N ILE A 253 -1.88 10.78 -17.76
CA ILE A 253 -0.94 10.93 -16.64
C ILE A 253 -1.66 10.78 -15.29
N MET A 254 -1.84 9.53 -14.86
CA MET A 254 -2.50 9.21 -13.61
C MET A 254 -1.68 9.60 -12.36
N ASN A 255 -0.37 9.85 -12.50
CA ASN A 255 0.54 10.26 -11.41
C ASN A 255 1.46 11.44 -11.80
N PRO A 256 0.95 12.68 -11.81
CA PRO A 256 1.72 13.84 -12.23
C PRO A 256 2.86 14.19 -11.25
N ASP A 257 2.68 13.97 -9.96
CA ASP A 257 3.68 14.29 -8.92
C ASP A 257 4.86 13.31 -8.94
N GLY A 258 4.57 12.02 -9.05
CA GLY A 258 5.57 10.98 -9.24
C GLY A 258 6.35 11.15 -10.55
N ARG A 259 5.65 11.49 -11.65
CA ARG A 259 6.29 11.74 -12.96
C ARG A 259 7.25 12.93 -12.88
N GLN A 260 6.82 14.05 -12.31
CA GLN A 260 7.70 15.23 -12.23
C GLN A 260 8.93 14.97 -11.34
N ARG A 261 8.80 14.11 -10.31
CA ARG A 261 9.94 13.66 -9.49
C ARG A 261 10.95 12.85 -10.30
N ILE A 262 10.54 11.86 -11.10
CA ILE A 262 11.49 11.06 -11.88
C ILE A 262 12.10 11.86 -13.03
N LEU A 263 11.33 12.74 -13.69
CA LEU A 263 11.82 13.64 -14.74
C LEU A 263 12.98 14.48 -14.19
N THR A 264 12.77 15.11 -13.04
CA THR A 264 13.78 15.92 -12.34
C THR A 264 15.02 15.10 -11.98
N GLN A 265 14.85 13.89 -11.44
CA GLN A 265 15.96 13.01 -11.08
C GLN A 265 16.76 12.54 -12.29
N SER A 266 16.09 12.05 -13.34
CA SER A 266 16.72 11.60 -14.58
C SER A 266 17.51 12.74 -15.23
N HIS A 267 16.95 13.96 -15.26
CA HIS A 267 17.65 15.14 -15.76
C HIS A 267 18.89 15.50 -14.93
N GLN A 268 18.80 15.48 -13.58
CA GLN A 268 19.94 15.75 -12.68
C GLN A 268 21.10 14.76 -12.85
N MET A 269 20.83 13.53 -13.26
CA MET A 269 21.82 12.45 -13.36
C MET A 269 22.23 12.17 -14.81
N SER A 270 21.59 12.82 -15.79
CA SER A 270 21.91 12.70 -17.21
C SER A 270 23.27 13.27 -17.54
N GLY A 271 24.00 12.57 -18.41
CA GLY A 271 25.23 13.02 -19.04
C GLY A 271 25.03 13.10 -20.55
N TYR A 272 25.90 13.84 -21.23
CA TYR A 272 25.91 13.91 -22.69
C TYR A 272 26.13 12.53 -23.34
N THR A 273 27.05 11.73 -22.81
CA THR A 273 27.22 10.33 -23.20
C THR A 273 26.18 9.45 -22.50
N LYS A 274 25.33 8.78 -23.28
CA LYS A 274 24.31 7.86 -22.77
C LYS A 274 24.93 6.60 -22.16
N SER A 275 24.54 6.28 -20.92
CA SER A 275 24.84 4.99 -20.31
C SER A 275 23.74 3.99 -20.66
N LEU A 276 24.12 2.86 -21.27
CA LEU A 276 23.21 1.76 -21.59
C LEU A 276 23.08 0.75 -20.42
N ASP A 277 23.74 0.99 -19.29
CA ASP A 277 23.72 0.10 -18.13
C ASP A 277 22.35 0.17 -17.43
N HIS A 278 21.74 -0.99 -17.19
CA HIS A 278 20.50 -1.07 -16.41
C HIS A 278 20.71 -0.63 -14.95
N SER A 279 21.90 -0.79 -14.40
CA SER A 279 22.26 -0.53 -13.00
C SER A 279 22.49 0.95 -12.66
N GLY A 280 22.38 1.86 -13.64
CA GLY A 280 22.72 3.28 -13.48
C GLY A 280 21.72 4.08 -12.64
N LEU A 281 22.24 5.03 -11.83
CA LEU A 281 21.43 5.93 -10.99
C LEU A 281 20.40 6.78 -11.75
N LEU A 282 20.59 6.97 -13.06
CA LEU A 282 19.64 7.57 -14.01
C LEU A 282 18.19 7.08 -13.84
N ARG A 283 18.02 5.83 -13.38
CA ARG A 283 16.74 5.13 -13.18
C ARG A 283 16.09 5.44 -11.81
N GLY A 284 16.52 6.51 -11.16
CA GLY A 284 15.94 7.04 -9.91
C GLY A 284 16.66 6.59 -8.64
N ARG A 285 16.68 7.49 -7.65
CA ARG A 285 17.14 7.26 -6.28
C ARG A 285 15.97 7.37 -5.30
N TRP A 286 16.19 7.14 -4.00
CA TRP A 286 15.17 7.39 -3.00
C TRP A 286 14.84 8.89 -2.89
N PRO A 287 13.57 9.31 -2.81
CA PRO A 287 12.38 8.52 -3.13
C PRO A 287 12.18 8.49 -4.65
N ARG A 288 11.80 7.32 -5.20
CA ARG A 288 11.62 7.14 -6.66
C ARG A 288 10.33 7.81 -7.17
N GLY A 289 10.08 7.76 -8.48
CA GLY A 289 8.89 8.34 -9.11
C GLY A 289 7.61 7.53 -8.91
N ARG A 290 7.69 6.27 -8.48
CA ARG A 290 6.55 5.34 -8.41
C ARG A 290 5.32 5.91 -7.71
N GLY A 291 5.48 6.38 -6.47
CA GLY A 291 4.37 6.89 -5.68
C GLY A 291 4.09 8.39 -5.88
N ASN A 292 2.91 8.84 -5.45
CA ASN A 292 2.51 10.26 -5.48
C ASN A 292 3.30 11.11 -4.45
N HIS A 293 2.80 12.29 -4.06
CA HIS A 293 3.47 13.16 -3.07
C HIS A 293 3.85 12.41 -1.77
N TYR A 294 2.90 11.73 -1.13
CA TYR A 294 3.14 10.91 0.07
C TYR A 294 3.78 9.55 -0.21
N LEU A 295 4.26 9.32 -1.45
CA LEU A 295 4.98 8.12 -1.88
C LEU A 295 4.14 6.82 -1.88
N PHE A 296 2.81 6.92 -1.83
CA PHE A 296 1.90 5.77 -1.91
C PHE A 296 1.95 5.14 -3.31
N ASP A 297 1.99 3.81 -3.38
CA ASP A 297 1.64 3.08 -4.61
C ASP A 297 0.14 3.29 -4.93
N MET A 298 -0.15 4.11 -5.94
CA MET A 298 -1.53 4.45 -6.29
C MET A 298 -2.28 3.32 -6.99
N ASN A 299 -1.58 2.34 -7.57
CA ASN A 299 -2.21 1.11 -8.06
C ASN A 299 -2.54 0.13 -6.92
N ARG A 300 -2.64 0.63 -5.69
CA ARG A 300 -3.14 -0.05 -4.49
C ARG A 300 -4.17 0.75 -3.70
N ASP A 301 -4.47 1.99 -4.14
CA ASP A 301 -5.36 2.92 -3.44
C ASP A 301 -6.82 2.85 -3.92
N TRP A 302 -7.10 2.19 -5.06
CA TRP A 302 -8.42 2.14 -5.70
C TRP A 302 -9.58 1.68 -4.80
N ILE A 303 -9.33 0.85 -3.78
CA ILE A 303 -10.34 0.42 -2.81
C ILE A 303 -10.72 1.52 -1.82
N ALA A 304 -9.78 2.38 -1.43
CA ALA A 304 -9.92 3.29 -0.29
C ALA A 304 -9.86 4.78 -0.67
N GLY A 305 -9.30 5.14 -1.83
CA GLY A 305 -9.19 6.53 -2.29
C GLY A 305 -8.65 7.44 -1.21
N THR A 306 -7.53 7.06 -0.59
CA THR A 306 -6.85 7.87 0.42
C THR A 306 -6.12 9.04 -0.23
N GLN A 307 -5.83 8.94 -1.52
CA GLN A 307 -5.13 9.95 -2.31
C GLN A 307 -6.11 10.71 -3.22
N PRO A 308 -5.99 12.05 -3.37
CA PRO A 308 -6.88 12.86 -4.20
C PRO A 308 -6.79 12.47 -5.68
N GLU A 309 -5.67 11.87 -6.10
CA GLU A 309 -5.53 11.31 -7.43
C GLU A 309 -6.53 10.18 -7.72
N THR A 310 -6.78 9.32 -6.73
CA THR A 310 -7.75 8.21 -6.86
C THR A 310 -9.19 8.71 -6.77
N VAL A 311 -9.46 9.66 -5.87
CA VAL A 311 -10.81 10.23 -5.69
C VAL A 311 -11.32 10.92 -6.97
N GLY A 312 -10.46 11.67 -7.67
CA GLY A 312 -10.81 12.26 -8.96
C GLY A 312 -11.12 11.21 -10.04
N ARG A 313 -10.29 10.15 -10.11
CA ARG A 313 -10.44 9.06 -11.09
C ARG A 313 -11.70 8.22 -10.89
N TRP A 314 -12.13 7.98 -9.65
CA TRP A 314 -13.40 7.29 -9.36
C TRP A 314 -14.58 7.97 -10.07
N GLY A 315 -14.79 9.27 -9.79
CA GLY A 315 -15.88 10.04 -10.39
C GLY A 315 -15.76 10.18 -11.91
N ALA A 316 -14.53 10.28 -12.44
CA ALA A 316 -14.29 10.33 -13.87
C ALA A 316 -14.70 9.02 -14.57
N ILE A 317 -14.22 7.87 -14.12
CA ILE A 317 -14.49 6.57 -14.78
C ILE A 317 -15.95 6.16 -14.62
N LEU A 318 -16.54 6.39 -13.43
CA LEU A 318 -17.95 6.09 -13.17
C LEU A 318 -18.91 7.00 -13.95
N ARG A 319 -18.46 8.13 -14.52
CA ARG A 319 -19.27 8.89 -15.50
C ARG A 319 -19.41 8.14 -16.84
N TYR A 320 -18.37 7.42 -17.27
CA TYR A 320 -18.32 6.81 -18.60
C TYR A 320 -18.75 5.34 -18.62
N HIS A 321 -18.62 4.60 -17.51
CA HIS A 321 -18.88 3.15 -17.42
C HIS A 321 -18.25 2.34 -18.57
N PRO A 322 -16.91 2.39 -18.76
CA PRO A 322 -16.26 1.80 -19.92
C PRO A 322 -16.41 0.27 -19.96
N GLN A 323 -16.49 -0.31 -21.16
CA GLN A 323 -16.44 -1.76 -21.36
C GLN A 323 -15.00 -2.29 -21.37
N LEU A 324 -14.03 -1.43 -21.69
CA LEU A 324 -12.59 -1.71 -21.68
C LEU A 324 -11.90 -0.69 -20.77
N LEU A 325 -11.08 -1.15 -19.82
CA LEU A 325 -10.11 -0.31 -19.14
C LEU A 325 -8.70 -0.86 -19.38
N VAL A 326 -7.83 -0.02 -19.94
CA VAL A 326 -6.40 -0.24 -20.06
C VAL A 326 -5.70 0.34 -18.83
N ASP A 327 -4.82 -0.45 -18.22
CA ASP A 327 -3.86 -0.02 -17.19
C ASP A 327 -2.43 -0.19 -17.73
N ALA A 328 -1.84 0.91 -18.21
CA ALA A 328 -0.58 0.88 -18.94
C ALA A 328 0.64 1.17 -18.04
N HIS A 329 1.49 0.15 -17.90
CA HIS A 329 2.55 0.02 -16.90
C HIS A 329 3.95 -0.22 -17.48
N GLU A 330 4.98 -0.16 -16.61
CA GLU A 330 6.33 -0.66 -16.91
C GLU A 330 6.94 -1.52 -15.79
N MET A 331 7.61 -2.61 -16.19
CA MET A 331 8.30 -3.56 -15.31
C MET A 331 9.82 -3.45 -15.41
N GLY A 332 10.56 -4.48 -14.95
CA GLY A 332 12.01 -4.54 -15.06
C GLY A 332 12.52 -4.25 -16.49
N GLY A 333 13.47 -3.34 -16.62
CA GLY A 333 14.00 -2.94 -17.93
C GLY A 333 14.68 -4.06 -18.73
N LEU A 334 15.05 -5.16 -18.08
CA LEU A 334 15.61 -6.34 -18.74
C LEU A 334 14.54 -7.29 -19.30
N ASP A 335 13.29 -7.13 -18.88
CA ASP A 335 12.13 -7.89 -19.37
C ASP A 335 11.63 -7.35 -20.72
N THR A 336 10.71 -8.08 -21.35
CA THR A 336 10.19 -7.80 -22.70
C THR A 336 8.91 -6.97 -22.66
N TYR A 337 7.75 -7.62 -22.74
CA TYR A 337 6.42 -7.00 -22.66
C TYR A 337 5.41 -8.05 -22.15
N LEU A 338 4.67 -7.75 -21.07
CA LEU A 338 3.60 -8.60 -20.56
C LEU A 338 2.25 -7.99 -20.96
N PHE A 339 1.29 -8.83 -21.33
CA PHE A 339 -0.13 -8.45 -21.35
C PHE A 339 -1.02 -9.61 -20.87
N TYR A 340 -2.27 -9.28 -20.54
CA TYR A 340 -3.25 -10.28 -20.12
C TYR A 340 -3.75 -11.17 -21.28
N PRO A 341 -4.22 -12.41 -21.03
CA PRO A 341 -4.82 -12.92 -19.79
C PRO A 341 -3.91 -12.98 -18.58
N GLN A 342 -4.45 -12.51 -17.45
CA GLN A 342 -3.80 -12.52 -16.14
C GLN A 342 -3.62 -13.96 -15.62
N ALA A 343 -2.73 -14.13 -14.63
CA ALA A 343 -2.48 -15.39 -13.97
C ALA A 343 -3.55 -15.72 -12.91
N ASP A 344 -3.64 -17.00 -12.53
CA ASP A 344 -4.41 -17.41 -11.36
C ASP A 344 -3.65 -17.05 -10.07
N PRO A 345 -4.33 -16.65 -8.98
CA PRO A 345 -5.78 -16.68 -8.81
C PRO A 345 -6.50 -15.39 -9.27
N LEU A 346 -7.78 -15.55 -9.61
CA LEU A 346 -8.71 -14.44 -9.91
C LEU A 346 -9.61 -14.18 -8.71
N ASN A 347 -10.01 -12.92 -8.50
CA ASN A 347 -11.03 -12.57 -7.51
C ASN A 347 -12.38 -13.26 -7.86
N PRO A 348 -13.09 -13.90 -6.91
CA PRO A 348 -14.38 -14.55 -7.20
C PRO A 348 -15.47 -13.57 -7.65
N HIS A 349 -15.32 -12.28 -7.34
CA HIS A 349 -16.26 -11.21 -7.73
C HIS A 349 -15.84 -10.49 -9.03
N SER A 350 -14.82 -10.97 -9.74
CA SER A 350 -14.50 -10.53 -11.11
C SER A 350 -15.61 -10.90 -12.12
N PRO A 351 -15.67 -10.25 -13.30
CA PRO A 351 -16.62 -10.60 -14.36
C PRO A 351 -16.50 -12.07 -14.79
N ALA A 352 -17.62 -12.75 -15.00
CA ALA A 352 -17.66 -14.21 -15.12
C ALA A 352 -16.86 -14.79 -16.32
N ASP A 353 -16.64 -13.99 -17.37
CA ASP A 353 -15.78 -14.33 -18.51
C ASP A 353 -14.63 -13.33 -18.67
N LEU A 354 -13.96 -12.94 -17.59
CA LEU A 354 -12.81 -12.03 -17.64
C LEU A 354 -11.68 -12.61 -18.51
N SER A 355 -11.29 -13.87 -18.26
CA SER A 355 -10.22 -14.55 -19.00
C SER A 355 -10.52 -14.72 -20.50
N GLY A 356 -11.78 -14.92 -20.89
CA GLY A 356 -12.17 -14.99 -22.30
C GLY A 356 -12.00 -13.65 -23.02
N SER A 357 -12.49 -12.56 -22.45
CA SER A 357 -12.30 -11.22 -23.05
C SER A 357 -10.83 -10.77 -23.05
N GLN A 358 -10.05 -11.07 -22.02
CA GLN A 358 -8.62 -10.78 -22.03
C GLN A 358 -7.86 -11.58 -23.10
N LYS A 359 -8.30 -12.80 -23.45
CA LYS A 359 -7.73 -13.55 -24.60
C LYS A 359 -8.05 -12.91 -25.95
N VAL A 360 -9.23 -12.29 -26.11
CA VAL A 360 -9.56 -11.53 -27.33
C VAL A 360 -8.66 -10.30 -27.46
N LEU A 361 -8.55 -9.50 -26.39
CA LEU A 361 -7.71 -8.29 -26.36
C LEU A 361 -6.22 -8.62 -26.52
N GLY A 362 -5.70 -9.54 -25.70
CA GLY A 362 -4.30 -9.98 -25.76
C GLY A 362 -3.96 -10.69 -27.08
N GLY A 363 -4.92 -11.37 -27.72
CA GLY A 363 -4.75 -11.94 -29.06
C GLY A 363 -4.50 -10.88 -30.13
N ALA A 364 -5.18 -9.73 -30.03
CA ALA A 364 -4.95 -8.60 -30.94
C ALA A 364 -3.58 -7.92 -30.68
N ILE A 365 -3.19 -7.74 -29.41
CA ILE A 365 -1.84 -7.22 -29.07
C ILE A 365 -0.76 -8.18 -29.62
N ALA A 366 -0.90 -9.49 -29.41
CA ALA A 366 -0.01 -10.51 -29.92
C ALA A 366 0.14 -10.43 -31.45
N GLN A 367 -0.98 -10.36 -32.18
CA GLN A 367 -0.97 -10.23 -33.65
C GLN A 367 -0.25 -8.95 -34.12
N ALA A 368 -0.44 -7.84 -33.41
CA ALA A 368 0.24 -6.59 -33.72
C ALA A 368 1.76 -6.68 -33.44
N PHE A 369 2.17 -7.29 -32.33
CA PHE A 369 3.57 -7.47 -31.95
C PHE A 369 4.29 -8.47 -32.86
N ASP A 370 3.62 -9.56 -33.28
CA ASP A 370 4.12 -10.51 -34.27
C ASP A 370 4.47 -9.81 -35.60
N ALA A 371 3.64 -8.85 -36.03
CA ALA A 371 3.88 -8.07 -37.25
C ALA A 371 5.13 -7.16 -37.16
N HIS A 372 5.56 -6.82 -35.94
CA HIS A 372 6.82 -6.10 -35.68
C HIS A 372 7.98 -7.01 -35.27
N SER A 373 7.74 -8.31 -35.05
CA SER A 373 8.70 -9.26 -34.46
C SER A 373 9.20 -8.85 -33.08
N TRP A 374 8.30 -8.33 -32.23
CA TRP A 374 8.59 -7.98 -30.84
C TRP A 374 8.34 -9.16 -29.88
N ASP A 375 9.19 -9.30 -28.87
CA ASP A 375 9.04 -10.31 -27.82
C ASP A 375 7.94 -9.90 -26.82
N TYR A 376 7.06 -10.84 -26.46
CA TYR A 376 6.02 -10.65 -25.43
C TYR A 376 5.70 -11.98 -24.69
N TYR A 377 4.97 -11.88 -23.57
CA TYR A 377 4.48 -13.03 -22.82
C TYR A 377 3.14 -12.75 -22.11
N THR A 378 2.49 -13.80 -21.58
CA THR A 378 1.17 -13.77 -20.92
C THR A 378 1.08 -14.85 -19.83
N ARG A 379 0.15 -14.72 -18.86
CA ARG A 379 -0.21 -15.76 -17.87
C ARG A 379 0.90 -16.18 -16.88
N GLU A 380 1.88 -15.31 -16.61
CA GLU A 380 2.98 -15.64 -15.69
C GLU A 380 2.73 -15.22 -14.24
N TRP A 381 3.09 -13.97 -13.88
CA TRP A 381 3.18 -13.54 -12.47
C TRP A 381 2.11 -12.54 -12.03
N ALA A 382 1.49 -11.82 -12.96
CA ALA A 382 0.46 -10.82 -12.63
C ALA A 382 -0.89 -11.53 -12.39
N ASP A 383 -1.20 -11.78 -11.11
CA ASP A 383 -2.53 -12.26 -10.69
C ASP A 383 -3.57 -11.14 -10.75
N GLY A 384 -4.86 -11.51 -10.65
CA GLY A 384 -5.95 -10.56 -10.42
C GLY A 384 -6.78 -10.95 -9.21
N TRP A 385 -6.09 -11.31 -8.12
CA TRP A 385 -6.73 -11.73 -6.87
C TRP A 385 -7.28 -10.53 -6.11
N ALA A 386 -6.48 -9.48 -5.99
CA ALA A 386 -6.77 -8.38 -5.09
C ALA A 386 -7.55 -7.23 -5.78
N PRO A 387 -8.59 -6.66 -5.14
CA PRO A 387 -9.56 -5.77 -5.78
C PRO A 387 -9.08 -4.32 -5.95
N PHE A 388 -7.81 -4.03 -5.67
CA PHE A 388 -7.25 -2.68 -5.59
C PHE A 388 -6.23 -2.33 -6.68
N TYR A 389 -5.99 -3.25 -7.64
CA TYR A 389 -5.33 -2.92 -8.91
C TYR A 389 -6.34 -2.22 -9.84
N SER A 390 -5.93 -1.36 -10.78
CA SER A 390 -6.86 -0.60 -11.64
C SER A 390 -7.69 -1.51 -12.53
N ASP A 391 -7.08 -2.56 -13.09
CA ASP A 391 -7.74 -3.58 -13.90
C ASP A 391 -8.75 -4.41 -13.08
N ALA A 392 -8.38 -4.76 -11.85
CA ALA A 392 -9.23 -5.54 -10.94
C ALA A 392 -10.41 -4.71 -10.44
N TRP A 393 -10.16 -3.45 -10.06
CA TRP A 393 -11.19 -2.46 -9.71
C TRP A 393 -12.14 -2.20 -10.88
N ALA A 394 -11.61 -2.06 -12.10
CA ALA A 394 -12.42 -1.94 -13.31
C ALA A 394 -13.33 -3.18 -13.50
N GLY A 395 -12.82 -4.38 -13.23
CA GLY A 395 -13.60 -5.62 -13.20
C GLY A 395 -14.80 -5.56 -12.24
N LEU A 396 -14.69 -4.86 -11.10
CA LEU A 396 -15.79 -4.68 -10.15
C LEU A 396 -16.87 -3.71 -10.65
N THR A 397 -16.55 -2.81 -11.59
CA THR A 397 -17.53 -1.96 -12.29
C THR A 397 -18.18 -2.66 -13.50
N GLY A 398 -17.79 -3.92 -13.79
CA GLY A 398 -18.26 -4.71 -14.93
C GLY A 398 -17.42 -4.55 -16.20
N ALA A 399 -16.46 -3.62 -16.21
CA ALA A 399 -15.52 -3.42 -17.31
C ALA A 399 -14.56 -4.61 -17.47
N ILE A 400 -13.86 -4.67 -18.61
CA ILE A 400 -12.73 -5.57 -18.79
C ILE A 400 -11.43 -4.79 -18.61
N GLY A 401 -10.80 -4.99 -17.46
CA GLY A 401 -9.43 -4.59 -17.20
C GLY A 401 -8.44 -5.39 -18.05
N ILE A 402 -7.51 -4.69 -18.70
CA ILE A 402 -6.30 -5.25 -19.28
C ILE A 402 -5.09 -4.41 -18.85
N LEU A 403 -4.20 -5.05 -18.11
CA LEU A 403 -2.90 -4.51 -17.78
C LEU A 403 -1.88 -4.92 -18.84
N TYR A 404 -0.92 -4.03 -19.11
CA TYR A 404 0.30 -4.40 -19.80
C TYR A 404 1.54 -3.72 -19.23
N GLU A 405 2.61 -4.49 -19.13
CA GLU A 405 3.92 -4.06 -18.65
C GLU A 405 4.88 -3.94 -19.82
N GLN A 406 5.45 -2.76 -20.04
CA GLN A 406 6.60 -2.54 -20.93
C GLN A 406 7.91 -2.64 -20.12
N GLY A 407 8.99 -3.23 -20.66
CA GLY A 407 10.29 -3.17 -19.97
C GLY A 407 10.77 -1.72 -19.76
N ALA A 408 10.93 -1.26 -18.51
CA ALA A 408 11.19 0.14 -18.18
C ALA A 408 12.57 0.64 -18.61
N VAL A 409 12.61 1.81 -19.25
CA VAL A 409 13.87 2.51 -19.59
C VAL A 409 14.05 3.85 -18.87
N ILE A 410 12.98 4.43 -18.31
CA ILE A 410 13.02 5.72 -17.57
C ILE A 410 13.73 6.81 -18.40
N GLY A 411 13.24 7.02 -19.62
CA GLY A 411 13.76 8.00 -20.58
C GLY A 411 15.23 7.83 -21.03
N ASN A 412 15.88 6.70 -20.72
CA ASN A 412 17.28 6.44 -21.04
C ASN A 412 17.48 5.02 -21.61
N PRO A 413 18.02 4.88 -22.84
CA PRO A 413 18.18 3.58 -23.49
C PRO A 413 18.95 2.59 -22.63
N LEU A 414 18.66 1.29 -22.76
CA LEU A 414 19.36 0.24 -22.03
C LEU A 414 19.77 -0.90 -22.96
N ARG A 415 20.83 -1.61 -22.60
CA ARG A 415 21.26 -2.82 -23.29
C ARG A 415 20.79 -4.06 -22.54
N ARG A 416 19.99 -4.90 -23.19
CA ARG A 416 19.58 -6.22 -22.69
C ARG A 416 20.72 -7.23 -22.79
N ALA A 417 20.61 -8.37 -22.10
CA ALA A 417 21.62 -9.43 -22.09
C ALA A 417 21.93 -10.03 -23.48
N SER A 418 20.96 -9.98 -24.40
CA SER A 418 21.11 -10.36 -25.83
C SER A 418 22.01 -9.41 -26.63
N GLY A 419 22.36 -8.23 -26.07
CA GLY A 419 23.05 -7.16 -26.77
C GLY A 419 22.12 -6.18 -27.51
N THR A 420 20.81 -6.44 -27.59
CA THR A 420 19.85 -5.47 -28.14
C THR A 420 19.78 -4.23 -27.25
N VAL A 421 19.54 -3.08 -27.87
CA VAL A 421 19.34 -1.81 -27.17
C VAL A 421 17.86 -1.47 -27.27
N LEU A 422 17.17 -1.46 -26.13
CA LEU A 422 15.81 -0.94 -26.03
C LEU A 422 15.89 0.57 -25.85
N THR A 423 15.20 1.30 -26.72
CA THR A 423 15.12 2.76 -26.69
C THR A 423 13.81 3.25 -26.05
N TYR A 424 13.78 4.49 -25.58
CA TYR A 424 12.56 5.08 -25.01
C TYR A 424 11.46 5.24 -26.06
N ARG A 425 11.79 5.68 -27.27
CA ARG A 425 10.83 5.80 -28.36
C ARG A 425 10.29 4.44 -28.81
N GLU A 426 11.06 3.36 -28.71
CA GLU A 426 10.60 1.98 -28.92
C GLU A 426 9.64 1.52 -27.82
N SER A 427 9.95 1.79 -26.55
CA SER A 427 9.02 1.54 -25.43
C SER A 427 7.68 2.27 -25.61
N VAL A 428 7.73 3.54 -26.04
CA VAL A 428 6.54 4.35 -26.40
C VAL A 428 5.78 3.71 -27.57
N HIS A 429 6.49 3.20 -28.57
CA HIS A 429 5.88 2.55 -29.74
C HIS A 429 5.13 1.27 -29.36
N HIS A 430 5.72 0.42 -28.53
CA HIS A 430 5.09 -0.82 -28.05
C HIS A 430 3.74 -0.53 -27.36
N GLN A 431 3.72 0.41 -26.41
CA GLN A 431 2.49 0.79 -25.71
C GLN A 431 1.45 1.41 -26.65
N ALA A 432 1.87 2.25 -27.61
CA ALA A 432 0.95 2.86 -28.59
C ALA A 432 0.31 1.82 -29.52
N VAL A 433 1.08 0.81 -29.95
CA VAL A 433 0.58 -0.31 -30.77
C VAL A 433 -0.36 -1.21 -29.96
N ALA A 434 -0.01 -1.57 -28.73
CA ALA A 434 -0.87 -2.36 -27.85
C ALA A 434 -2.20 -1.62 -27.57
N SER A 435 -2.14 -0.32 -27.30
CA SER A 435 -3.31 0.54 -27.09
C SER A 435 -4.24 0.54 -28.31
N TRP A 436 -3.69 0.71 -29.51
CA TRP A 436 -4.46 0.70 -30.75
C TRP A 436 -5.09 -0.68 -31.03
N ALA A 437 -4.34 -1.77 -30.82
CA ALA A 437 -4.83 -3.13 -30.99
C ALA A 437 -6.00 -3.47 -30.03
N CYS A 438 -5.97 -2.97 -28.78
CA CYS A 438 -7.09 -3.11 -27.86
C CYS A 438 -8.35 -2.36 -28.34
N LEU A 439 -8.20 -1.15 -28.89
CA LEU A 439 -9.32 -0.40 -29.46
C LEU A 439 -9.91 -1.08 -30.70
N GLU A 440 -9.06 -1.64 -31.58
CA GLU A 440 -9.54 -2.43 -32.74
C GLU A 440 -10.29 -3.68 -32.30
N ALA A 441 -9.76 -4.43 -31.34
CA ALA A 441 -10.42 -5.60 -30.78
C ALA A 441 -11.76 -5.27 -30.09
N LEU A 442 -11.86 -4.15 -29.38
CA LEU A 442 -13.12 -3.66 -28.79
C LEU A 442 -14.13 -3.30 -29.87
N ARG A 443 -13.72 -2.53 -30.88
CA ARG A 443 -14.56 -2.08 -32.01
C ARG A 443 -15.13 -3.26 -32.79
N GLU A 444 -14.27 -4.22 -33.15
CA GLU A 444 -14.66 -5.40 -33.94
C GLU A 444 -15.56 -6.38 -33.18
N ASN A 445 -15.60 -6.28 -31.85
CA ASN A 445 -16.42 -7.12 -30.99
C ASN A 445 -17.42 -6.30 -30.16
N ALA A 446 -17.80 -5.11 -30.62
CA ALA A 446 -18.60 -4.14 -29.85
C ALA A 446 -19.92 -4.72 -29.32
N ASP A 447 -20.70 -5.40 -30.16
CA ASP A 447 -21.96 -6.07 -29.78
C ASP A 447 -21.75 -7.10 -28.67
N TRP A 448 -20.63 -7.81 -28.70
CA TRP A 448 -20.28 -8.80 -27.69
C TRP A 448 -19.90 -8.14 -26.37
N PHE A 449 -19.04 -7.11 -26.40
CA PHE A 449 -18.62 -6.36 -25.21
C PHE A 449 -19.80 -5.63 -24.53
N LEU A 450 -20.67 -4.96 -25.29
CA LEU A 450 -21.88 -4.32 -24.76
C LEU A 450 -22.91 -5.35 -24.27
N GLY A 451 -23.10 -6.44 -25.01
CA GLY A 451 -24.01 -7.53 -24.64
C GLY A 451 -23.61 -8.22 -23.34
N ARG A 452 -22.31 -8.52 -23.16
CA ARG A 452 -21.80 -9.09 -21.89
C ARG A 452 -21.94 -8.10 -20.74
N PHE A 453 -21.72 -6.81 -20.96
CA PHE A 453 -21.78 -5.78 -19.91
C PHE A 453 -23.20 -5.71 -19.31
N LEU A 454 -24.22 -5.61 -20.17
CA LEU A 454 -25.63 -5.65 -19.74
C LEU A 454 -26.01 -6.99 -19.08
N ALA A 455 -25.55 -8.12 -19.64
CA ALA A 455 -25.86 -9.43 -19.09
C ALA A 455 -25.22 -9.67 -17.72
N ASP A 456 -24.03 -9.09 -17.50
CA ASP A 456 -23.32 -9.16 -16.23
C ASP A 456 -23.98 -8.25 -15.18
N ALA A 457 -24.23 -6.98 -15.51
CA ALA A 457 -24.93 -6.04 -14.64
C ALA A 457 -26.32 -6.57 -14.20
N ARG A 458 -27.08 -7.18 -15.13
CA ARG A 458 -28.36 -7.85 -14.82
C ARG A 458 -28.21 -9.01 -13.82
N ARG A 459 -27.07 -9.69 -13.78
CA ARG A 459 -26.80 -10.75 -12.80
C ARG A 459 -26.47 -10.16 -11.43
N VAL A 460 -25.74 -9.04 -11.38
CA VAL A 460 -25.35 -8.36 -10.13
C VAL A 460 -26.57 -7.76 -9.41
N VAL A 461 -27.49 -7.13 -10.15
CA VAL A 461 -28.72 -6.52 -9.57
C VAL A 461 -29.89 -7.51 -9.42
N ALA A 462 -29.72 -8.79 -9.72
CA ALA A 462 -30.79 -9.78 -9.60
C ALA A 462 -30.98 -10.24 -8.16
N ASP A 463 -32.19 -10.05 -7.62
CA ASP A 463 -32.58 -10.53 -6.30
C ASP A 463 -32.91 -12.04 -6.33
N PRO A 464 -32.25 -12.88 -5.51
CA PRO A 464 -32.64 -14.28 -5.37
C PRO A 464 -33.94 -14.41 -4.55
N PRO A 465 -34.81 -15.39 -4.82
CA PRO A 465 -36.01 -15.62 -4.01
C PRO A 465 -35.66 -15.92 -2.55
N GLY A 466 -35.92 -14.97 -1.66
CA GLY A 466 -35.48 -15.00 -0.25
C GLY A 466 -34.81 -13.71 0.23
N GLY A 467 -34.46 -12.81 -0.70
CA GLY A 467 -33.95 -11.47 -0.42
C GLY A 467 -32.42 -11.36 -0.57
N SER A 468 -31.99 -10.20 -1.05
CA SER A 468 -30.59 -9.87 -1.28
C SER A 468 -29.76 -9.85 0.01
N ASP A 469 -28.55 -10.43 -0.04
CA ASP A 469 -27.55 -10.24 1.02
C ASP A 469 -27.36 -8.75 1.34
N VAL A 470 -27.26 -8.45 2.62
CA VAL A 470 -26.94 -7.12 3.16
C VAL A 470 -25.69 -7.17 4.01
N PHE A 471 -24.85 -6.16 3.83
CA PHE A 471 -23.83 -5.79 4.78
C PHE A 471 -24.39 -4.70 5.69
N VAL A 472 -24.33 -4.92 7.00
CA VAL A 472 -24.88 -4.01 8.02
C VAL A 472 -23.73 -3.51 8.88
N VAL A 473 -23.67 -2.20 9.09
CA VAL A 473 -22.72 -1.58 10.03
C VAL A 473 -23.50 -0.90 11.15
N ARG A 474 -23.29 -1.38 12.38
CA ARG A 474 -23.90 -0.82 13.58
C ARG A 474 -23.02 0.32 14.11
N HIS A 475 -23.61 1.23 14.88
CA HIS A 475 -22.85 2.31 15.47
C HIS A 475 -22.16 1.86 16.77
N ASP A 476 -20.83 1.99 16.82
CA ASP A 476 -19.95 1.57 17.92
C ASP A 476 -19.34 2.75 18.70
N GLY A 477 -19.75 3.98 18.39
CA GLY A 477 -19.20 5.22 18.95
C GLY A 477 -18.06 5.84 18.16
N ASN A 478 -17.39 5.11 17.25
CA ASN A 478 -16.29 5.66 16.44
C ASN A 478 -16.81 6.24 15.11
N THR A 479 -17.41 7.43 15.19
CA THR A 479 -17.96 8.14 14.02
C THR A 479 -16.95 8.37 12.90
N ALA A 480 -15.66 8.53 13.21
CA ALA A 480 -14.61 8.75 12.21
C ALA A 480 -14.49 7.56 11.25
N ARG A 481 -14.41 6.34 11.79
CA ARG A 481 -14.29 5.10 11.00
C ARG A 481 -15.56 4.82 10.18
N THR A 482 -16.75 5.03 10.75
CA THR A 482 -18.01 4.88 9.99
C THR A 482 -18.12 5.93 8.87
N SER A 483 -17.69 7.17 9.11
CA SER A 483 -17.72 8.24 8.10
C SER A 483 -16.71 7.98 6.98
N GLU A 484 -15.53 7.44 7.30
CA GLU A 484 -14.54 7.00 6.30
C GLU A 484 -15.08 5.87 5.43
N LEU A 485 -15.82 4.89 5.99
CA LEU A 485 -16.52 3.87 5.19
C LEU A 485 -17.52 4.52 4.23
N VAL A 486 -18.38 5.42 4.70
CA VAL A 486 -19.38 6.08 3.83
C VAL A 486 -18.70 6.90 2.72
N ARG A 487 -17.61 7.61 3.03
CA ARG A 487 -16.78 8.30 2.02
C ARG A 487 -16.26 7.34 0.95
N ILE A 488 -15.72 6.19 1.37
CA ILE A 488 -15.16 5.17 0.45
C ILE A 488 -16.24 4.55 -0.44
N LEU A 489 -17.39 4.20 0.13
CA LEU A 489 -18.47 3.54 -0.60
C LEU A 489 -19.19 4.51 -1.54
N VAL A 490 -19.69 5.65 -1.03
CA VAL A 490 -20.42 6.64 -1.84
C VAL A 490 -19.51 7.26 -2.91
N GLY A 491 -18.23 7.50 -2.59
CA GLY A 491 -17.24 8.00 -3.57
C GLY A 491 -17.03 7.07 -4.77
N GLN A 492 -17.38 5.78 -4.64
CA GLN A 492 -17.36 4.78 -5.70
C GLN A 492 -18.75 4.44 -6.26
N GLY A 493 -19.78 5.24 -5.95
CA GLY A 493 -21.14 5.00 -6.42
C GLY A 493 -21.84 3.79 -5.78
N ILE A 494 -21.35 3.32 -4.62
CA ILE A 494 -22.06 2.32 -3.82
C ILE A 494 -23.17 3.01 -3.03
N GLU A 495 -24.39 2.54 -3.20
CA GLU A 495 -25.57 2.97 -2.48
C GLU A 495 -25.50 2.51 -1.02
N VAL A 496 -25.64 3.47 -0.09
CA VAL A 496 -25.67 3.25 1.36
C VAL A 496 -26.99 3.77 1.92
N GLU A 497 -27.71 2.92 2.64
CA GLU A 497 -28.95 3.25 3.34
C GLU A 497 -28.67 3.44 4.84
N ARG A 498 -29.35 4.39 5.49
CA ARG A 498 -29.42 4.53 6.95
C ARG A 498 -30.79 4.07 7.43
N SER A 499 -30.85 3.22 8.46
CA SER A 499 -32.13 2.78 9.06
C SER A 499 -32.79 3.90 9.86
N LEU A 500 -34.11 4.03 9.72
CA LEU A 500 -34.95 4.97 10.49
C LEU A 500 -35.59 4.32 11.72
N GLU A 501 -35.36 3.03 11.92
CA GLU A 501 -35.93 2.18 12.98
C GLU A 501 -34.98 1.01 13.31
N GLU A 502 -35.26 0.33 14.43
CA GLU A 502 -34.61 -0.95 14.75
C GLU A 502 -35.06 -2.03 13.75
N PHE A 503 -34.13 -2.91 13.38
CA PHE A 503 -34.41 -4.05 12.50
C PHE A 503 -33.58 -5.28 12.89
N PHE A 504 -33.88 -6.42 12.26
CA PHE A 504 -33.25 -7.71 12.56
C PHE A 504 -32.60 -8.30 11.30
N THR A 505 -31.42 -8.89 11.48
CA THR A 505 -30.67 -9.61 10.44
C THR A 505 -30.69 -11.11 10.71
N THR A 506 -31.17 -11.91 9.76
CA THR A 506 -31.16 -13.38 9.79
C THR A 506 -29.89 -13.95 9.14
N GLY A 507 -29.45 -15.12 9.61
CA GLY A 507 -28.22 -15.76 9.10
C GLY A 507 -26.96 -14.92 9.31
N ALA A 508 -26.98 -14.03 10.31
CA ALA A 508 -25.97 -13.01 10.50
C ALA A 508 -24.61 -13.63 10.86
N THR A 509 -23.62 -13.43 9.99
CA THR A 509 -22.20 -13.67 10.27
C THR A 509 -21.58 -12.38 10.77
N ASP A 510 -20.87 -12.40 11.89
CA ASP A 510 -20.13 -11.23 12.39
C ASP A 510 -18.76 -11.07 11.71
N ARG A 511 -18.11 -9.93 11.95
CA ARG A 511 -16.77 -9.63 11.44
C ARG A 511 -15.67 -10.61 11.87
N PHE A 512 -15.93 -11.48 12.85
CA PHE A 512 -14.99 -12.50 13.31
C PHE A 512 -15.34 -13.90 12.79
N GLY A 513 -16.34 -14.03 11.91
CA GLY A 513 -16.79 -15.29 11.32
C GLY A 513 -17.78 -16.09 12.18
N ALA A 514 -18.28 -15.54 13.28
CA ALA A 514 -19.28 -16.21 14.10
C ALA A 514 -20.67 -16.09 13.45
N VAL A 515 -21.31 -17.22 13.18
CA VAL A 515 -22.65 -17.28 12.58
C VAL A 515 -23.71 -17.37 13.67
N SER A 516 -24.64 -16.42 13.68
CA SER A 516 -25.77 -16.39 14.60
C SER A 516 -26.91 -17.29 14.11
N ALA A 517 -27.34 -18.24 14.94
CA ALA A 517 -28.51 -19.09 14.68
C ALA A 517 -29.84 -18.32 14.88
N GLU A 518 -29.84 -17.31 15.74
CA GLU A 518 -30.97 -16.40 15.96
C GLU A 518 -30.80 -15.11 15.14
N SER A 519 -31.87 -14.30 15.06
CA SER A 519 -31.82 -13.01 14.37
C SER A 519 -31.14 -11.96 15.25
N VAL A 520 -30.23 -11.17 14.67
CA VAL A 520 -29.45 -10.15 15.40
C VAL A 520 -30.10 -8.78 15.22
N SER A 521 -30.41 -8.09 16.32
CA SER A 521 -30.92 -6.71 16.25
C SER A 521 -29.82 -5.71 15.83
N SER A 522 -30.24 -4.70 15.08
CA SER A 522 -29.46 -3.51 14.73
C SER A 522 -30.31 -2.26 15.00
N PRO A 523 -29.79 -1.27 15.76
CA PRO A 523 -30.56 -0.08 16.14
C PRO A 523 -30.84 0.85 14.96
N ALA A 524 -31.79 1.77 15.16
CA ALA A 524 -32.01 2.91 14.26
C ALA A 524 -30.71 3.72 14.07
N GLY A 525 -30.45 4.17 12.84
CA GLY A 525 -29.22 4.86 12.46
C GLY A 525 -28.09 3.94 11.99
N SER A 526 -28.25 2.61 12.08
CA SER A 526 -27.30 1.65 11.48
C SER A 526 -27.31 1.75 9.96
N LEU A 527 -26.18 1.44 9.33
CA LEU A 527 -26.06 1.44 7.87
C LEU A 527 -26.45 0.08 7.29
N ILE A 528 -27.14 0.09 6.15
CA ILE A 528 -27.50 -1.07 5.34
C ILE A 528 -26.91 -0.85 3.95
N ILE A 529 -26.08 -1.78 3.49
CA ILE A 529 -25.48 -1.78 2.16
C ILE A 529 -25.92 -3.08 1.48
N ARG A 530 -26.83 -2.97 0.51
CA ARG A 530 -27.35 -4.13 -0.23
C ARG A 530 -26.32 -4.64 -1.23
N ALA A 531 -26.15 -5.95 -1.35
CA ALA A 531 -25.31 -6.53 -2.39
C ALA A 531 -25.98 -6.50 -3.78
N ALA A 532 -27.32 -6.42 -3.86
CA ALA A 532 -28.09 -6.35 -5.11
C ALA A 532 -28.23 -4.90 -5.62
N GLN A 533 -27.11 -4.30 -6.01
CA GLN A 533 -27.00 -2.95 -6.58
C GLN A 533 -25.96 -2.94 -7.70
N PRO A 534 -25.86 -1.91 -8.57
CA PRO A 534 -24.93 -1.91 -9.71
C PRO A 534 -23.47 -2.17 -9.31
N MET A 535 -23.01 -1.55 -8.21
CA MET A 535 -21.68 -1.78 -7.62
C MET A 535 -21.61 -3.02 -6.69
N GLY A 536 -22.55 -3.96 -6.80
CA GLY A 536 -22.67 -5.11 -5.91
C GLY A 536 -21.44 -6.03 -5.86
N ARG A 537 -20.68 -6.09 -6.96
CA ARG A 537 -19.36 -6.77 -7.01
C ARG A 537 -18.36 -6.13 -6.06
N ALA A 538 -18.30 -4.80 -6.04
CA ALA A 538 -17.43 -4.04 -5.15
C ALA A 538 -17.90 -4.15 -3.68
N VAL A 539 -19.21 -4.11 -3.42
CA VAL A 539 -19.76 -4.36 -2.06
C VAL A 539 -19.25 -5.70 -1.51
N ARG A 540 -19.39 -6.78 -2.29
CA ARG A 540 -18.88 -8.10 -1.88
C ARG A 540 -17.37 -8.13 -1.75
N ALA A 541 -16.64 -7.67 -2.77
CA ALA A 541 -15.18 -7.66 -2.75
C ALA A 541 -14.61 -6.86 -1.57
N TYR A 542 -15.21 -5.75 -1.17
CA TYR A 542 -14.67 -4.87 -0.13
C TYR A 542 -15.14 -5.23 1.29
N CYS A 543 -16.38 -5.73 1.43
CA CYS A 543 -17.05 -5.85 2.74
C CYS A 543 -17.27 -7.31 3.19
N GLU A 544 -17.05 -8.31 2.33
CA GLU A 544 -16.93 -9.69 2.82
C GLU A 544 -15.75 -9.81 3.79
N PHE A 545 -15.92 -10.61 4.85
CA PHE A 545 -14.88 -10.78 5.87
C PHE A 545 -13.78 -11.75 5.43
N ASP A 546 -14.06 -12.71 4.55
CA ASP A 546 -13.14 -13.83 4.26
C ASP A 546 -13.27 -14.40 2.83
N THR A 547 -12.62 -13.74 1.86
CA THR A 547 -12.58 -14.18 0.46
C THR A 547 -11.72 -15.43 0.29
N LYS A 548 -12.26 -16.47 -0.36
CA LYS A 548 -11.63 -17.82 -0.47
C LYS A 548 -10.96 -18.07 -1.81
N LEU A 549 -9.75 -18.63 -1.76
CA LEU A 549 -9.09 -19.23 -2.92
C LEU A 549 -9.75 -20.54 -3.34
N THR A 550 -9.61 -20.88 -4.63
CA THR A 550 -9.95 -22.22 -5.15
C THR A 550 -8.97 -23.28 -4.64
N VAL A 551 -9.40 -24.54 -4.63
CA VAL A 551 -8.56 -25.67 -4.21
C VAL A 551 -7.33 -25.82 -5.11
N GLU A 552 -7.51 -25.55 -6.40
CA GLU A 552 -6.46 -25.58 -7.42
C GLU A 552 -5.40 -24.50 -7.16
N ALA A 553 -5.81 -23.28 -6.79
CA ALA A 553 -4.90 -22.20 -6.43
C ALA A 553 -4.12 -22.52 -5.14
N LEU A 554 -4.80 -23.06 -4.12
CA LEU A 554 -4.18 -23.50 -2.87
C LEU A 554 -3.14 -24.61 -3.09
N GLN A 555 -3.46 -25.61 -3.92
CA GLN A 555 -2.53 -26.69 -4.27
C GLN A 555 -1.34 -26.14 -5.09
N SER A 556 -1.62 -25.27 -6.06
CA SER A 556 -0.62 -24.59 -6.90
C SER A 556 0.40 -23.77 -6.09
N GLU A 557 -0.07 -23.07 -5.04
CA GLU A 557 0.77 -22.35 -4.09
C GLU A 557 1.57 -23.31 -3.20
N ARG A 558 0.91 -24.31 -2.59
CA ARG A 558 1.59 -25.30 -1.72
C ARG A 558 2.70 -26.03 -2.46
N GLU A 559 2.46 -26.47 -3.69
CA GLU A 559 3.46 -27.14 -4.52
C GLU A 559 4.66 -26.24 -4.84
N SER A 560 4.45 -24.92 -4.95
CA SER A 560 5.53 -23.94 -5.17
C SER A 560 6.38 -23.74 -3.92
N LEU A 561 5.73 -23.54 -2.77
CA LEU A 561 6.40 -23.40 -1.47
C LEU A 561 7.24 -24.63 -1.11
N GLU A 562 6.69 -25.83 -1.31
CA GLU A 562 7.38 -27.10 -0.99
C GLU A 562 8.55 -27.37 -1.95
N ARG A 563 8.33 -27.27 -3.27
CA ARG A 563 9.31 -27.70 -4.28
C ARG A 563 10.34 -26.63 -4.64
N LYS A 564 10.00 -25.34 -4.52
CA LYS A 564 10.84 -24.22 -4.94
C LYS A 564 11.22 -23.26 -3.80
N ASN A 565 10.51 -23.29 -2.67
CA ASN A 565 10.60 -22.26 -1.63
C ASN A 565 10.22 -20.85 -2.17
N GLU A 566 9.28 -20.81 -3.11
CA GLU A 566 8.80 -19.60 -3.78
C GLU A 566 7.27 -19.54 -3.69
N SER A 567 6.73 -18.45 -3.16
CA SER A 567 5.30 -18.17 -3.17
C SER A 567 4.91 -17.57 -4.52
N LYS A 568 3.75 -17.96 -5.04
CA LYS A 568 3.13 -17.40 -6.25
C LYS A 568 2.28 -16.17 -5.97
N ILE A 569 2.02 -15.87 -4.70
CA ILE A 569 1.22 -14.72 -4.29
C ILE A 569 2.00 -13.45 -4.60
N TYR A 570 1.44 -12.60 -5.46
CA TYR A 570 2.09 -11.38 -5.93
C TYR A 570 2.10 -10.26 -4.86
N ASP A 571 1.00 -10.07 -4.12
CA ASP A 571 0.83 -8.98 -3.15
C ASP A 571 0.27 -9.46 -1.79
N THR A 572 -0.98 -9.13 -1.45
CA THR A 572 -1.64 -9.52 -0.19
C THR A 572 -2.85 -10.41 -0.42
N MET A 573 -2.98 -11.46 0.39
CA MET A 573 -4.10 -12.40 0.35
C MET A 573 -5.34 -11.94 1.10
N ALA A 574 -5.24 -10.89 1.92
CA ALA A 574 -6.33 -10.37 2.72
C ALA A 574 -6.51 -8.86 2.56
N TRP A 575 -7.77 -8.47 2.48
CA TRP A 575 -8.32 -7.13 2.64
C TRP A 575 -9.75 -7.31 3.17
N SER A 576 -10.26 -6.32 3.90
CA SER A 576 -11.69 -6.15 4.18
C SER A 576 -11.87 -4.78 4.82
N LEU A 577 -12.76 -3.93 4.31
CA LEU A 577 -13.02 -2.61 4.89
C LEU A 577 -13.47 -2.68 6.37
N PRO A 578 -14.43 -3.55 6.79
CA PRO A 578 -14.78 -3.70 8.20
C PRO A 578 -13.63 -4.21 9.09
N HIS A 579 -12.64 -4.93 8.55
CA HIS A 579 -11.45 -5.29 9.31
C HIS A 579 -10.46 -4.14 9.41
N ALA A 580 -10.14 -3.49 8.30
CA ALA A 580 -9.20 -2.38 8.24
C ALA A 580 -9.70 -1.16 9.05
N LEU A 581 -11.01 -0.93 9.05
CA LEU A 581 -11.69 0.10 9.83
C LEU A 581 -12.23 -0.39 11.18
N ASP A 582 -11.98 -1.65 11.60
CA ASP A 582 -12.43 -2.23 12.88
C ASP A 582 -13.89 -1.89 13.26
N LEU A 583 -14.80 -2.03 12.29
CA LEU A 583 -16.22 -1.65 12.42
C LEU A 583 -17.06 -2.80 13.00
N ASP A 584 -18.01 -2.48 13.88
CA ASP A 584 -19.05 -3.45 14.26
C ASP A 584 -20.01 -3.73 13.09
N ALA A 585 -19.84 -4.89 12.46
CA ALA A 585 -20.48 -5.22 11.20
C ALA A 585 -20.96 -6.67 11.11
N LEU A 586 -22.04 -6.86 10.34
CA LEU A 586 -22.73 -8.13 10.10
C LEU A 586 -22.92 -8.35 8.59
N TRP A 587 -22.89 -9.60 8.15
CA TRP A 587 -23.32 -10.03 6.81
C TRP A 587 -24.48 -11.01 6.94
N GLY A 588 -25.58 -10.80 6.21
CA GLY A 588 -26.76 -11.68 6.31
C GLY A 588 -27.92 -11.20 5.44
N GLN A 589 -29.15 -11.49 5.85
CA GLN A 589 -30.38 -11.03 5.18
C GLN A 589 -31.25 -10.22 6.15
N LEU A 590 -32.02 -9.25 5.64
CA LEU A 590 -33.01 -8.54 6.46
C LEU A 590 -34.19 -9.47 6.77
N ALA A 591 -34.61 -9.55 8.04
CA ALA A 591 -35.74 -10.39 8.45
C ALA A 591 -37.09 -9.89 7.91
N THR A 592 -37.21 -8.58 7.68
CA THR A 592 -38.37 -7.87 7.12
C THR A 592 -37.90 -6.66 6.31
N ASP A 593 -38.81 -6.03 5.57
CA ASP A 593 -38.59 -4.67 5.08
C ASP A 593 -38.27 -3.71 6.24
N VAL A 594 -37.43 -2.71 5.96
CA VAL A 594 -36.96 -1.71 6.93
C VAL A 594 -37.14 -0.33 6.30
N ARG A 595 -37.65 0.66 7.06
CA ARG A 595 -37.67 2.05 6.61
C ARG A 595 -36.27 2.63 6.64
N THR A 596 -35.78 3.06 5.48
CA THR A 596 -34.44 3.60 5.29
C THR A 596 -34.47 4.93 4.53
N GLU A 597 -33.34 5.62 4.54
CA GLU A 597 -33.03 6.73 3.63
C GLU A 597 -31.64 6.53 3.01
N PHE A 598 -31.45 6.92 1.75
CA PHE A 598 -30.11 6.92 1.15
C PHE A 598 -29.29 8.08 1.70
N ILE A 599 -28.01 7.82 2.01
CA ILE A 599 -27.07 8.83 2.47
C ILE A 599 -25.91 8.99 1.49
N THR A 600 -25.49 10.24 1.27
CA THR A 600 -24.28 10.57 0.48
C THR A 600 -23.09 10.90 1.37
N GLU A 601 -23.35 11.22 2.63
CA GLU A 601 -22.35 11.50 3.65
C GLU A 601 -22.94 11.14 5.03
N LEU A 602 -22.09 10.78 5.98
CA LEU A 602 -22.45 10.87 7.39
C LEU A 602 -22.18 12.30 7.84
N ALA A 603 -23.22 12.98 8.30
CA ALA A 603 -23.06 14.27 8.96
C ALA A 603 -22.18 14.07 10.20
N GLY A 604 -20.93 14.53 10.11
CA GLY A 604 -19.99 14.50 11.23
C GLY A 604 -20.58 15.18 12.45
N ALA A 605 -20.19 14.74 13.65
CA ALA A 605 -20.53 15.46 14.85
C ALA A 605 -20.01 16.91 14.70
N ALA A 606 -20.89 17.91 14.76
CA ALA A 606 -20.46 19.30 14.75
C ALA A 606 -19.50 19.51 15.93
N GLY A 607 -18.21 19.68 15.60
CA GLY A 607 -17.16 19.81 16.60
C GLY A 607 -17.34 21.07 17.43
N GLY A 608 -16.90 21.05 18.68
CA GLY A 608 -17.05 22.18 19.60
C GLY A 608 -17.40 21.76 21.03
N VAL A 609 -17.83 22.73 21.84
CA VAL A 609 -18.14 22.52 23.25
C VAL A 609 -19.63 22.24 23.47
N VAL A 610 -19.93 21.17 24.19
CA VAL A 610 -21.28 20.85 24.69
C VAL A 610 -21.38 21.34 26.12
N ALA A 611 -22.20 22.37 26.35
CA ALA A 611 -22.46 22.91 27.68
C ALA A 611 -23.45 22.04 28.46
N SER A 612 -23.17 21.79 29.75
CA SER A 612 -24.07 21.10 30.68
C SER A 612 -25.16 22.03 31.24
N SER A 613 -24.87 23.33 31.38
CA SER A 613 -25.87 24.39 31.57
C SER A 613 -25.37 25.72 30.96
N ALA A 614 -26.27 26.68 30.74
CA ALA A 614 -25.92 27.97 30.13
C ALA A 614 -25.41 29.03 31.13
N GLU A 615 -25.46 28.74 32.43
CA GLU A 615 -25.20 29.71 33.51
C GLU A 615 -23.98 29.35 34.40
N GLU A 616 -23.38 28.16 34.22
CA GLU A 616 -22.26 27.69 35.04
C GLU A 616 -20.93 27.71 34.29
N THR A 617 -19.86 28.21 34.94
CA THR A 617 -18.50 28.13 34.40
C THR A 617 -17.95 26.70 34.57
N PRO A 618 -17.53 26.00 33.50
CA PRO A 618 -17.01 24.65 33.63
C PRO A 618 -15.66 24.62 34.34
N VAL A 619 -15.45 23.63 35.20
CA VAL A 619 -14.16 23.40 35.89
C VAL A 619 -13.19 22.58 35.04
N ALA A 620 -13.70 21.83 34.07
CA ALA A 620 -12.93 21.06 33.10
C ALA A 620 -13.75 20.79 31.82
N TRP A 621 -13.07 20.28 30.79
CA TRP A 621 -13.70 19.69 29.60
C TRP A 621 -13.18 18.28 29.38
N ALA A 622 -14.08 17.37 29.02
CA ALA A 622 -13.74 16.00 28.69
C ALA A 622 -14.09 15.62 27.25
N VAL A 623 -13.27 14.77 26.64
CA VAL A 623 -13.42 14.25 25.27
C VAL A 623 -13.28 12.73 25.33
N ASP A 624 -14.27 12.02 24.81
CA ASP A 624 -14.28 10.55 24.82
C ASP A 624 -13.22 9.95 23.87
N ALA A 625 -12.54 8.90 24.31
CA ALA A 625 -11.46 8.27 23.56
C ALA A 625 -11.87 7.17 22.58
N THR A 626 -13.15 6.80 22.45
CA THR A 626 -13.62 5.75 21.55
C THR A 626 -13.41 6.11 20.08
N THR A 627 -13.52 7.40 19.73
CA THR A 627 -13.25 7.91 18.37
C THR A 627 -11.76 8.16 18.13
N ASP A 628 -11.31 7.98 16.89
CA ASP A 628 -9.95 8.29 16.44
C ASP A 628 -9.62 9.80 16.52
N ASP A 629 -10.65 10.65 16.40
CA ASP A 629 -10.57 12.12 16.48
C ASP A 629 -10.06 12.63 17.83
N ALA A 630 -10.16 11.84 18.90
CA ALA A 630 -9.65 12.20 20.23
C ALA A 630 -8.13 12.50 20.20
N LEU A 631 -7.36 11.75 19.39
CA LEU A 631 -5.93 12.01 19.22
C LEU A 631 -5.66 13.32 18.48
N VAL A 632 -6.51 13.69 17.52
CA VAL A 632 -6.45 14.98 16.82
C VAL A 632 -6.72 16.12 17.81
N PHE A 633 -7.73 15.97 18.68
CA PHE A 633 -8.00 16.93 19.75
C PHE A 633 -6.80 17.08 20.70
N ALA A 634 -6.18 15.98 21.14
CA ALA A 634 -4.99 16.02 22.00
C ALA A 634 -3.86 16.83 21.35
N VAL A 635 -3.56 16.58 20.07
CA VAL A 635 -2.54 17.32 19.31
C VAL A 635 -2.90 18.81 19.23
N ARG A 636 -4.12 19.15 18.81
CA ARG A 636 -4.57 20.55 18.64
C ARG A 636 -4.59 21.33 19.95
N ALA A 637 -5.01 20.70 21.05
CA ALA A 637 -5.02 21.30 22.37
C ALA A 637 -3.59 21.55 22.89
N MET A 638 -2.70 20.55 22.83
CA MET A 638 -1.30 20.70 23.25
C MET A 638 -0.50 21.66 22.37
N ASP A 639 -0.77 21.71 21.06
CA ASP A 639 -0.17 22.70 20.15
C ASP A 639 -0.58 24.14 20.48
N SER A 640 -1.79 24.32 21.00
CA SER A 640 -2.31 25.58 21.54
C SER A 640 -1.79 25.91 22.95
N GLY A 641 -0.96 25.06 23.54
CA GLY A 641 -0.38 25.22 24.87
C GLY A 641 -1.22 24.67 26.03
N LEU A 642 -2.36 24.02 25.75
CA LEU A 642 -3.20 23.44 26.78
C LEU A 642 -2.54 22.21 27.43
N GLN A 643 -2.64 22.14 28.75
CA GLN A 643 -2.34 20.95 29.55
C GLN A 643 -3.51 19.97 29.42
N VAL A 644 -3.24 18.84 28.75
CA VAL A 644 -4.20 17.77 28.49
C VAL A 644 -3.82 16.55 29.32
N HIS A 645 -4.78 15.96 30.02
CA HIS A 645 -4.61 14.69 30.72
C HIS A 645 -5.31 13.56 29.95
N ALA A 646 -4.84 12.32 30.11
CA ALA A 646 -5.55 11.12 29.68
C ALA A 646 -5.92 10.26 30.91
N SER A 647 -7.15 9.75 30.94
CA SER A 647 -7.63 8.88 32.03
C SER A 647 -7.19 7.43 31.85
N ASP A 648 -6.66 6.76 32.88
CA ASP A 648 -6.36 5.32 32.83
C ASP A 648 -7.58 4.43 33.10
N LYS A 649 -8.73 5.03 33.48
CA LYS A 649 -10.02 4.38 33.76
C LYS A 649 -11.18 5.08 33.03
N ALA A 650 -12.29 4.37 32.88
CA ALA A 650 -13.57 4.99 32.55
C ALA A 650 -14.11 5.80 33.75
N PHE A 651 -14.89 6.84 33.49
CA PHE A 651 -15.49 7.72 34.50
C PHE A 651 -16.80 8.34 34.00
N THR A 652 -17.65 8.81 34.91
CA THR A 652 -18.95 9.41 34.56
C THR A 652 -19.07 10.80 35.17
N SER A 653 -19.30 11.82 34.35
CA SER A 653 -19.45 13.20 34.84
C SER A 653 -20.54 13.94 34.07
N ALA A 654 -21.32 14.77 34.77
CA ALA A 654 -22.48 15.49 34.22
C ALA A 654 -23.49 14.60 33.46
N GLY A 655 -23.62 13.31 33.84
CA GLY A 655 -24.50 12.34 33.18
C GLY A 655 -23.97 11.79 31.85
N VAL A 656 -22.69 12.03 31.53
CA VAL A 656 -22.00 11.49 30.36
C VAL A 656 -20.92 10.51 30.83
N GLU A 657 -20.91 9.31 30.21
CA GLU A 657 -19.88 8.30 30.42
C GLU A 657 -18.70 8.57 29.48
N PHE A 658 -17.49 8.41 30.01
CA PHE A 658 -16.24 8.57 29.28
C PHE A 658 -15.42 7.27 29.37
N SER A 659 -15.05 6.75 28.22
CA SER A 659 -14.23 5.54 28.06
C SER A 659 -12.84 5.71 28.68
N ARG A 660 -12.19 4.58 28.95
CA ARG A 660 -10.78 4.56 29.34
C ARG A 660 -9.91 5.21 28.25
N GLY A 661 -9.02 6.11 28.67
CA GLY A 661 -8.15 6.90 27.80
C GLY A 661 -8.73 8.28 27.44
N SER A 662 -9.98 8.56 27.83
CA SER A 662 -10.62 9.86 27.58
C SER A 662 -9.80 11.02 28.11
N LEU A 663 -9.85 12.12 27.36
CA LEU A 663 -8.98 13.27 27.55
C LEU A 663 -9.67 14.32 28.43
N LEU A 664 -8.90 14.96 29.31
CA LEU A 664 -9.38 15.96 30.26
C LEU A 664 -8.52 17.22 30.21
N VAL A 665 -9.14 18.38 29.98
CA VAL A 665 -8.52 19.70 30.12
C VAL A 665 -9.11 20.36 31.36
N ARG A 666 -8.34 20.54 32.44
CA ARG A 666 -8.82 21.23 33.65
C ARG A 666 -8.63 22.73 33.51
N ARG A 667 -9.63 23.54 33.87
CA ARG A 667 -9.54 25.01 33.78
C ARG A 667 -8.39 25.58 34.60
N HIS A 668 -8.20 25.11 35.83
CA HIS A 668 -7.24 25.72 36.77
C HIS A 668 -5.75 25.50 36.40
N GLU A 669 -5.44 24.49 35.60
CA GLU A 669 -4.10 24.23 35.04
C GLU A 669 -3.87 25.01 33.73
N ASN A 670 -4.96 25.53 33.16
CA ASN A 670 -5.05 26.20 31.88
C ASN A 670 -5.59 27.62 32.08
N ASP A 671 -5.06 28.36 33.06
CA ASP A 671 -5.40 29.77 33.31
C ASP A 671 -4.74 30.69 32.26
N VAL A 672 -5.11 30.45 31.00
CA VAL A 672 -4.78 31.26 29.83
C VAL A 672 -5.96 32.18 29.52
N VAL A 673 -5.68 33.32 28.87
CA VAL A 673 -6.61 34.45 28.72
C VAL A 673 -7.98 34.07 28.11
N ASP A 674 -8.05 32.99 27.34
CA ASP A 674 -9.31 32.44 26.83
C ASP A 674 -9.23 30.91 26.59
N VAL A 675 -9.23 30.13 27.67
CA VAL A 675 -9.21 28.66 27.62
C VAL A 675 -10.47 28.08 26.95
N ASP A 676 -11.64 28.72 27.14
CA ASP A 676 -12.90 28.29 26.54
C ASP A 676 -12.82 28.29 25.00
N SER A 677 -12.32 29.37 24.40
CA SER A 677 -12.11 29.46 22.96
C SER A 677 -11.04 28.50 22.45
N LEU A 678 -9.97 28.23 23.20
CA LEU A 678 -8.93 27.28 22.78
C LEU A 678 -9.44 25.83 22.78
N VAL A 679 -10.19 25.42 23.81
CA VAL A 679 -10.83 24.09 23.84
C VAL A 679 -11.86 23.97 22.72
N ALA A 680 -12.68 25.01 22.49
CA ALA A 680 -13.63 25.04 21.39
C ALA A 680 -12.95 24.95 20.02
N ALA A 681 -11.86 25.68 19.79
CA ALA A 681 -11.09 25.64 18.55
C ALA A 681 -10.45 24.26 18.30
N ALA A 682 -9.89 23.63 19.35
CA ALA A 682 -9.35 22.27 19.26
C ALA A 682 -10.45 21.24 18.94
N ALA A 683 -11.61 21.36 19.59
CA ALA A 683 -12.76 20.48 19.38
C ALA A 683 -13.37 20.64 17.97
N VAL A 684 -13.52 21.86 17.48
CA VAL A 684 -13.94 22.16 16.10
C VAL A 684 -12.91 21.63 15.09
N SER A 685 -11.61 21.87 15.30
CA SER A 685 -10.56 21.40 14.38
C SER A 685 -10.43 19.89 14.33
N ALA A 686 -10.84 19.17 15.38
CA ALA A 686 -10.83 17.72 15.43
C ALA A 686 -12.18 17.08 15.05
N GLY A 687 -13.24 17.87 14.80
CA GLY A 687 -14.57 17.33 14.49
C GLY A 687 -15.26 16.62 15.67
N ILE A 688 -14.85 16.93 16.92
CA ILE A 688 -15.27 16.20 18.13
C ILE A 688 -16.00 17.09 19.13
N ARG A 689 -16.81 16.49 20.00
CA ARG A 689 -17.51 17.18 21.08
C ARG A 689 -16.69 17.15 22.36
N ALA A 690 -16.33 18.33 22.87
CA ALA A 690 -15.76 18.51 24.20
C ALA A 690 -16.89 18.84 25.20
N HIS A 691 -17.11 17.98 26.17
CA HIS A 691 -18.16 18.12 27.17
C HIS A 691 -17.70 19.01 28.32
N ALA A 692 -18.41 20.10 28.58
CA ALA A 692 -18.11 21.04 29.65
C ALA A 692 -18.63 20.51 31.00
N LEU A 693 -17.72 20.25 31.93
CA LEU A 693 -18.00 19.65 33.24
C LEU A 693 -18.00 20.73 34.33
N THR A 694 -19.07 20.85 35.11
CA THR A 694 -19.24 21.92 36.12
C THR A 694 -18.85 21.50 37.54
N THR A 695 -18.49 20.23 37.75
CA THR A 695 -17.97 19.70 39.02
C THR A 695 -16.73 18.83 38.81
N GLY A 696 -15.84 18.78 39.80
CA GLY A 696 -14.69 17.87 39.83
C GLY A 696 -15.02 16.45 40.31
N LEU A 697 -16.24 16.23 40.78
CA LEU A 697 -16.74 14.97 41.34
C LEU A 697 -17.24 14.03 40.22
N SER A 698 -16.86 12.75 40.27
CA SER A 698 -17.47 11.70 39.44
C SER A 698 -18.86 11.32 39.99
N ALA A 699 -19.78 10.93 39.13
CA ALA A 699 -21.13 10.55 39.53
C ALA A 699 -21.18 9.09 40.01
N ASP A 700 -21.22 8.90 41.35
CA ASP A 700 -21.36 7.65 42.12
C ASP A 700 -20.30 6.54 41.90
N GLU A 701 -19.80 6.34 40.69
CA GLU A 701 -18.71 5.42 40.34
C GLU A 701 -17.65 6.12 39.46
N GLY A 702 -16.41 5.59 39.46
CA GLY A 702 -15.28 6.14 38.70
C GLY A 702 -14.41 7.17 39.46
N PRO A 703 -13.26 7.56 38.88
CA PRO A 703 -12.34 8.52 39.49
C PRO A 703 -12.80 9.98 39.39
N ASP A 704 -12.71 10.72 40.49
CA ASP A 704 -12.85 12.19 40.49
C ASP A 704 -11.83 12.85 39.57
N LEU A 705 -12.21 13.95 38.91
CA LEU A 705 -11.42 14.61 37.86
C LEU A 705 -10.05 15.13 38.33
N GLY A 706 -9.88 15.37 39.64
CA GLY A 706 -8.63 15.75 40.27
C GLY A 706 -7.81 14.58 40.84
N GLY A 707 -8.27 13.34 40.68
CA GLY A 707 -7.62 12.13 41.19
C GLY A 707 -6.45 11.65 40.32
N GLY A 708 -5.60 10.79 40.91
CA GLY A 708 -4.38 10.26 40.27
C GLY A 708 -4.59 9.25 39.13
N HIS A 709 -5.81 9.14 38.60
CA HIS A 709 -6.16 8.33 37.43
C HIS A 709 -6.08 9.13 36.12
N PHE A 710 -5.90 10.45 36.20
CA PHE A 710 -5.75 11.35 35.07
C PHE A 710 -4.27 11.77 34.97
N HIS A 711 -3.58 11.28 33.95
CA HIS A 711 -2.14 11.46 33.76
C HIS A 711 -1.86 12.59 32.78
N LEU A 712 -0.99 13.54 33.14
CA LEU A 712 -0.63 14.68 32.29
C LEU A 712 0.15 14.21 31.06
N LEU A 713 -0.29 14.64 29.87
CA LEU A 713 0.41 14.35 28.61
C LEU A 713 1.53 15.37 28.37
N THR A 714 2.66 14.89 27.87
CA THR A 714 3.72 15.76 27.33
C THR A 714 3.50 15.99 25.83
N ARG A 715 3.55 17.24 25.37
CA ARG A 715 3.43 17.57 23.94
C ARG A 715 4.42 16.75 23.09
N PRO A 716 3.97 16.04 22.05
CA PRO A 716 4.85 15.24 21.22
C PRO A 716 5.72 16.14 20.32
N ARG A 717 7.02 15.86 20.30
CA ARG A 717 8.04 16.45 19.43
C ARG A 717 8.62 15.32 18.61
N VAL A 718 8.04 15.08 17.44
CA VAL A 718 8.20 13.84 16.68
C VAL A 718 9.26 14.00 15.60
N ALA A 719 10.16 13.02 15.53
CA ALA A 719 11.01 12.78 14.38
C ALA A 719 10.62 11.44 13.72
N ILE A 720 10.65 11.39 12.39
CA ILE A 720 10.52 10.15 11.61
C ILE A 720 11.75 9.99 10.72
N VAL A 721 12.36 8.81 10.69
CA VAL A 721 13.51 8.55 9.82
C VAL A 721 13.04 8.25 8.40
N GLY A 722 13.48 9.05 7.43
CA GLY A 722 13.34 8.82 5.99
C GLY A 722 14.70 8.68 5.31
N ASN A 723 14.70 8.64 3.98
CA ASN A 723 15.85 8.34 3.11
C ASN A 723 16.28 6.85 3.09
N ALA A 724 16.95 6.45 2.01
CA ALA A 724 17.50 5.11 1.86
C ALA A 724 18.42 4.77 3.04
N PRO A 725 18.24 3.61 3.70
CA PRO A 725 17.58 2.38 3.22
C PRO A 725 16.11 2.18 3.63
N THR A 726 15.39 3.21 4.10
CA THR A 726 13.95 3.07 4.39
C THR A 726 13.14 2.73 3.14
N SER A 727 12.08 1.93 3.28
CA SER A 727 11.10 1.73 2.21
C SER A 727 10.26 2.99 2.04
N SER A 728 10.27 3.59 0.85
CA SER A 728 9.58 4.85 0.55
C SER A 728 8.06 4.77 0.75
N ASP A 729 7.45 3.66 0.33
CA ASP A 729 6.01 3.40 0.44
C ASP A 729 5.57 3.28 1.92
N THR A 730 6.24 2.42 2.69
CA THR A 730 5.91 2.24 4.12
C THR A 730 6.30 3.44 5.00
N PHE A 731 7.33 4.21 4.62
CA PHE A 731 7.59 5.54 5.18
C PHE A 731 6.42 6.49 4.87
N GLY A 732 5.98 6.51 3.61
CA GLY A 732 4.87 7.32 3.12
C GLY A 732 3.58 7.12 3.90
N HIS A 733 3.22 5.86 4.17
CA HIS A 733 2.08 5.49 5.01
C HIS A 733 2.12 6.13 6.41
N LEU A 734 3.28 6.14 7.09
CA LEU A 734 3.41 6.76 8.42
C LEU A 734 3.46 8.28 8.33
N TRP A 735 4.17 8.84 7.35
CA TRP A 735 4.22 10.28 7.12
C TRP A 735 2.81 10.84 6.87
N HIS A 736 2.05 10.24 5.94
CA HIS A 736 0.67 10.62 5.66
C HIS A 736 -0.21 10.55 6.93
N TYR A 737 -0.11 9.50 7.75
CA TYR A 737 -0.88 9.43 9.00
C TYR A 737 -0.52 10.55 9.99
N LEU A 738 0.78 10.86 10.15
CA LEU A 738 1.24 11.97 11.00
C LEU A 738 0.74 13.33 10.47
N ASP A 739 0.77 13.53 9.16
CA ASP A 739 0.53 14.82 8.50
C ASP A 739 -0.96 15.09 8.22
N THR A 740 -1.67 14.17 7.57
CA THR A 740 -3.05 14.40 7.12
C THR A 740 -4.11 13.97 8.13
N ARG A 741 -3.85 12.92 8.92
CA ARG A 741 -4.82 12.42 9.91
C ARG A 741 -4.62 13.07 11.29
N LEU A 742 -3.40 13.01 11.84
CA LEU A 742 -3.11 13.67 13.12
C LEU A 742 -2.86 15.18 12.98
N GLY A 743 -2.39 15.64 11.81
CA GLY A 743 -2.01 17.05 11.64
C GLY A 743 -0.85 17.48 12.52
N LEU A 744 0.06 16.55 12.83
CA LEU A 744 1.10 16.69 13.83
C LEU A 744 2.40 17.23 13.20
N VAL A 745 2.95 18.29 13.81
CA VAL A 745 4.24 18.86 13.39
C VAL A 745 5.38 17.90 13.71
N HIS A 746 6.03 17.37 12.67
CA HIS A 746 7.11 16.39 12.77
C HIS A 746 8.30 16.76 11.89
N THR A 747 9.47 16.18 12.17
CA THR A 747 10.69 16.33 11.35
C THR A 747 11.04 15.03 10.65
N ILE A 748 11.20 15.07 9.32
CA ILE A 748 11.80 13.96 8.56
C ILE A 748 13.32 14.04 8.72
N LEU A 749 13.92 13.05 9.38
CA LEU A 749 15.37 12.93 9.54
C LEU A 749 15.95 12.08 8.40
N ASP A 750 17.06 12.53 7.82
CA ASP A 750 17.85 11.71 6.90
C ASP A 750 18.54 10.57 7.65
N ALA A 751 18.17 9.33 7.32
CA ALA A 751 18.77 8.12 7.88
C ALA A 751 20.31 8.11 7.75
N GLN A 752 20.85 8.61 6.62
CA GLN A 752 22.29 8.58 6.35
C GLN A 752 23.08 9.55 7.22
N SER A 753 22.41 10.57 7.77
CA SER A 753 22.99 11.60 8.62
C SER A 753 22.63 11.46 10.10
N LEU A 754 21.88 10.41 10.50
CA LEU A 754 21.30 10.25 11.84
C LEU A 754 22.32 10.38 12.99
N SER A 755 23.56 9.91 12.79
CA SER A 755 24.65 9.99 13.76
C SER A 755 25.13 11.41 14.07
N SER A 756 24.71 12.41 13.29
CA SER A 756 25.00 13.83 13.50
C SER A 756 23.81 14.61 14.09
N VAL A 757 22.66 13.97 14.28
CA VAL A 757 21.43 14.61 14.76
C VAL A 757 21.40 14.69 16.29
N ASP A 758 21.13 15.88 16.82
CA ASP A 758 20.83 16.05 18.24
C ASP A 758 19.41 15.54 18.57
N LEU A 759 19.30 14.28 18.97
CA LEU A 759 18.03 13.63 19.30
C LEU A 759 17.29 14.30 20.47
N ARG A 760 17.96 15.08 21.33
CA ARG A 760 17.34 15.76 22.49
C ARG A 760 16.28 16.80 22.11
N ARG A 761 16.25 17.20 20.83
CA ARG A 761 15.20 18.06 20.25
C ARG A 761 13.83 17.36 20.14
N TYR A 762 13.82 16.03 20.21
CA TYR A 762 12.65 15.17 20.03
C TYR A 762 12.41 14.34 21.30
N ASN A 763 11.15 14.00 21.57
CA ASN A 763 10.78 13.02 22.61
C ASN A 763 10.12 11.76 22.00
N VAL A 764 9.82 11.77 20.71
CA VAL A 764 9.39 10.59 19.93
C VAL A 764 10.27 10.44 18.71
N LEU A 765 10.77 9.23 18.46
CA LEU A 765 11.51 8.86 17.25
C LEU A 765 10.86 7.66 16.60
N VAL A 766 10.33 7.85 15.39
CA VAL A 766 9.71 6.80 14.56
C VAL A 766 10.76 6.25 13.60
N LEU A 767 10.93 4.93 13.63
CA LEU A 767 11.80 4.15 12.75
C LEU A 767 10.96 3.25 11.82
N PRO A 768 10.70 3.67 10.57
CA PRO A 768 9.95 2.88 9.59
C PRO A 768 10.71 1.64 9.12
N PRO A 769 10.06 0.72 8.38
CA PRO A 769 10.74 -0.43 7.77
C PRO A 769 11.95 -0.04 6.90
N GLY A 770 13.03 -0.80 7.03
CA GLY A 770 14.32 -0.59 6.35
C GLY A 770 15.39 0.13 7.19
N ALA A 771 15.03 0.91 8.21
CA ALA A 771 15.99 1.62 9.05
C ALA A 771 16.81 0.72 10.02
N GLY A 772 16.53 -0.58 10.10
CA GLY A 772 17.12 -1.52 11.06
C GLY A 772 18.65 -1.54 11.15
N ALA A 773 19.37 -1.44 10.02
CA ALA A 773 20.83 -1.40 10.03
C ALA A 773 21.36 -0.12 10.69
N ILE A 774 20.76 1.04 10.37
CA ILE A 774 21.15 2.34 10.91
C ILE A 774 20.80 2.45 12.39
N ALA A 775 19.66 1.92 12.80
CA ALA A 775 19.29 1.83 14.21
C ALA A 775 20.28 0.96 15.01
N SER A 776 20.71 -0.17 14.42
CA SER A 776 21.77 -1.02 15.02
C SER A 776 23.10 -0.28 15.14
N ASP A 777 23.49 0.48 14.12
CA ASP A 777 24.74 1.25 14.11
C ASP A 777 24.71 2.48 15.05
N GLN A 778 23.54 2.87 15.53
CA GLN A 778 23.32 3.97 16.48
C GLN A 778 22.81 3.48 17.85
N ALA A 779 22.88 2.18 18.14
CA ALA A 779 22.24 1.57 19.31
C ALA A 779 22.59 2.26 20.63
N GLU A 780 23.88 2.50 20.94
CA GLU A 780 24.31 3.18 22.18
C GLU A 780 23.72 4.60 22.32
N ALA A 781 23.62 5.35 21.22
CA ALA A 781 23.05 6.69 21.21
C ALA A 781 21.52 6.67 21.38
N LEU A 782 20.85 5.70 20.75
CA LEU A 782 19.42 5.46 20.93
C LEU A 782 19.10 5.00 22.36
N GLU A 783 19.86 4.06 22.93
CA GLU A 783 19.70 3.61 24.31
C GLU A 783 19.84 4.77 25.29
N THR A 784 20.87 5.61 25.10
CA THR A 784 21.12 6.80 25.92
C THR A 784 19.97 7.81 25.83
N TRP A 785 19.43 8.05 24.64
CA TRP A 785 18.30 8.95 24.43
C TRP A 785 16.98 8.40 25.00
N VAL A 786 16.70 7.10 24.81
CA VAL A 786 15.54 6.42 25.41
C VAL A 786 15.62 6.49 26.94
N ARG A 787 16.77 6.13 27.54
CA ARG A 787 16.97 6.19 28.99
C ARG A 787 16.73 7.58 29.60
N ALA A 788 16.87 8.64 28.81
CA ALA A 788 16.65 10.02 29.20
C ALA A 788 15.23 10.56 28.88
N GLY A 789 14.23 9.68 28.69
CA GLY A 789 12.83 10.06 28.44
C GLY A 789 12.37 9.97 26.99
N GLY A 790 13.17 9.38 26.09
CA GLY A 790 12.80 9.16 24.69
C GLY A 790 11.80 8.02 24.51
N THR A 791 10.82 8.21 23.62
CA THR A 791 9.90 7.16 23.14
C THR A 791 10.34 6.70 21.74
N LEU A 792 10.96 5.52 21.66
CA LEU A 792 11.37 4.91 20.39
C LEU A 792 10.24 4.03 19.82
N VAL A 793 9.78 4.32 18.61
CA VAL A 793 8.72 3.55 17.93
C VAL A 793 9.31 2.91 16.68
N ALA A 794 9.36 1.57 16.60
CA ALA A 794 9.90 0.86 15.45
C ALA A 794 8.85 -0.07 14.81
N CYS A 795 8.86 -0.16 13.48
CA CYS A 795 7.90 -0.95 12.71
C CYS A 795 8.56 -2.03 11.84
N GLY A 796 7.92 -3.20 11.75
CA GLY A 796 8.26 -4.25 10.79
C GLY A 796 9.66 -4.85 10.96
N ASN A 797 10.41 -4.90 9.86
CA ASN A 797 11.78 -5.45 9.85
C ASN A 797 12.79 -4.60 10.64
N THR A 798 12.51 -3.31 10.85
CA THR A 798 13.32 -2.43 11.69
C THR A 798 13.18 -2.81 13.15
N ALA A 799 11.96 -3.01 13.65
CA ALA A 799 11.71 -3.51 15.00
C ALA A 799 12.39 -4.87 15.22
N ALA A 800 12.32 -5.78 14.24
CA ALA A 800 12.99 -7.08 14.28
C ALA A 800 14.53 -7.02 14.20
N SER A 801 15.10 -5.83 13.93
CA SER A 801 16.54 -5.58 14.02
C SER A 801 16.95 -5.13 15.42
N LEU A 802 16.06 -4.44 16.16
CA LEU A 802 16.31 -3.96 17.53
C LEU A 802 16.39 -5.11 18.55
N THR A 803 15.70 -6.22 18.25
CA THR A 803 15.71 -7.49 19.00
C THR A 803 16.92 -8.39 18.68
N SER A 804 17.91 -7.90 17.91
CA SER A 804 19.10 -8.68 17.55
C SER A 804 20.27 -8.39 18.48
N GLU A 805 21.18 -9.35 18.69
CA GLU A 805 22.41 -9.16 19.48
C GLU A 805 23.25 -7.95 19.04
N ARG A 806 23.17 -7.56 17.75
CA ARG A 806 23.90 -6.40 17.22
C ARG A 806 23.36 -5.08 17.76
N ALA A 807 22.05 -4.97 17.95
CA ALA A 807 21.41 -3.76 18.48
C ALA A 807 21.28 -3.83 20.01
N GLY A 808 20.84 -4.97 20.56
CA GLY A 808 20.70 -5.19 22.00
C GLY A 808 19.71 -4.26 22.70
N LEU A 809 18.86 -3.54 21.95
CA LEU A 809 17.99 -2.49 22.47
C LEU A 809 16.72 -3.04 23.13
N SER A 810 16.23 -4.19 22.68
CA SER A 810 14.99 -4.81 23.14
C SER A 810 15.26 -6.18 23.75
N ALA A 811 14.56 -6.51 24.83
CA ALA A 811 14.54 -7.84 25.44
C ALA A 811 13.55 -8.80 24.75
N VAL A 812 12.71 -8.31 23.82
CA VAL A 812 11.87 -9.17 22.98
C VAL A 812 12.76 -10.03 22.07
N VAL A 813 12.48 -11.32 21.98
CA VAL A 813 13.26 -12.26 21.17
C VAL A 813 12.45 -12.70 19.96
N LEU A 814 13.11 -12.92 18.82
CA LEU A 814 12.46 -13.50 17.65
C LEU A 814 12.40 -15.03 17.82
N ARG A 815 11.24 -15.66 17.53
CA ARG A 815 11.03 -17.12 17.68
C ARG A 815 12.20 -17.97 17.19
N ARG A 816 12.75 -17.63 16.02
CA ARG A 816 13.90 -18.30 15.38
C ARG A 816 15.24 -18.25 16.15
N HIS A 817 15.33 -17.48 17.23
CA HIS A 817 16.49 -17.40 18.13
C HIS A 817 16.19 -17.98 19.54
N ALA A 818 14.98 -18.49 19.77
CA ALA A 818 14.51 -18.99 21.07
C ALA A 818 13.86 -20.39 20.96
N LEU A 819 14.31 -21.19 20.00
CA LEU A 819 13.69 -22.47 19.64
C LEU A 819 13.78 -23.53 20.76
N GLU A 820 14.83 -23.48 21.58
CA GLU A 820 15.00 -24.33 22.77
C GLU A 820 14.17 -23.86 23.97
N GLU A 821 13.62 -22.65 23.95
CA GLU A 821 12.93 -22.00 25.08
C GLU A 821 11.42 -21.81 24.87
N LEU A 822 10.85 -22.31 23.76
CA LEU A 822 9.46 -22.00 23.35
C LEU A 822 8.41 -22.31 24.43
N GLU A 823 8.58 -23.38 25.21
CA GLU A 823 7.70 -23.72 26.34
C GLU A 823 7.69 -22.65 27.44
N SER A 824 8.85 -21.99 27.67
CA SER A 824 8.98 -20.89 28.64
C SER A 824 8.17 -19.68 28.20
N TYR A 825 8.30 -19.28 26.92
CA TYR A 825 7.54 -18.17 26.36
C TYR A 825 6.03 -18.47 26.26
N ALA A 826 5.65 -19.71 25.95
CA ALA A 826 4.25 -20.15 26.01
C ALA A 826 3.67 -20.05 27.43
N ALA A 827 4.43 -20.47 28.45
CA ALA A 827 4.04 -20.31 29.85
C ALA A 827 3.93 -18.84 30.30
N VAL A 828 4.71 -17.92 29.72
CA VAL A 828 4.55 -16.47 29.93
C VAL A 828 3.27 -15.95 29.28
N ALA A 829 3.03 -16.28 28.01
CA ALA A 829 1.83 -15.86 27.27
C ALA A 829 0.53 -16.33 27.95
N GLU A 830 0.51 -17.58 28.41
CA GLU A 830 -0.64 -18.17 29.09
C GLU A 830 -0.91 -17.55 30.46
N ARG A 831 0.15 -17.21 31.22
CA ARG A 831 0.00 -16.47 32.48
C ARG A 831 -0.50 -15.05 32.26
N GLU A 832 -0.07 -14.38 31.18
CA GLU A 832 -0.56 -13.05 30.83
C GLU A 832 -2.05 -13.07 30.47
N ARG A 833 -2.51 -14.01 29.62
CA ARG A 833 -3.94 -14.17 29.32
C ARG A 833 -4.78 -14.42 30.57
N ARG A 834 -4.34 -15.33 31.46
CA ARG A 834 -5.06 -15.58 32.73
C ARG A 834 -5.11 -14.34 33.61
N ALA A 835 -4.10 -13.48 33.56
CA ALA A 835 -4.09 -12.22 34.31
C ALA A 835 -5.09 -11.19 33.76
N TRP A 836 -5.54 -11.28 32.50
CA TRP A 836 -6.56 -10.40 31.94
C TRP A 836 -7.99 -10.72 32.43
N GLY A 837 -8.21 -11.90 33.03
CA GLY A 837 -9.53 -12.42 33.42
C GLY A 837 -9.55 -13.12 34.78
N VAL A 838 -8.91 -12.53 35.80
CA VAL A 838 -8.76 -13.16 37.12
C VAL A 838 -10.12 -13.27 37.83
N THR A 839 -10.57 -14.51 38.06
CA THR A 839 -11.69 -14.82 38.96
C THR A 839 -11.17 -15.38 40.28
N VAL A 840 -11.82 -15.02 41.39
CA VAL A 840 -11.36 -15.33 42.75
C VAL A 840 -12.46 -16.01 43.54
N ASP A 841 -12.26 -17.26 43.95
CA ASP A 841 -13.11 -17.89 44.97
C ASP A 841 -12.79 -17.34 46.37
N ALA A 842 -13.45 -16.23 46.70
CA ALA A 842 -13.34 -15.62 48.03
C ALA A 842 -13.76 -16.59 49.15
N LYS A 843 -14.72 -17.50 48.91
CA LYS A 843 -15.20 -18.43 49.94
C LYS A 843 -14.14 -19.49 50.24
N GLY A 844 -13.47 -19.99 49.21
CA GLY A 844 -12.32 -20.86 49.33
C GLY A 844 -11.20 -20.22 50.15
N ILE A 845 -10.77 -19.00 49.78
CA ILE A 845 -9.70 -18.26 50.47
C ILE A 845 -10.01 -18.02 51.95
N TRP A 846 -11.23 -17.55 52.28
CA TRP A 846 -11.58 -17.16 53.65
C TRP A 846 -12.04 -18.31 54.55
N SER A 847 -12.41 -19.47 53.99
CA SER A 847 -12.86 -20.62 54.80
C SER A 847 -11.74 -21.48 55.36
N GLY A 848 -10.51 -21.36 54.84
CA GLY A 848 -9.36 -22.18 55.25
C GLY A 848 -9.49 -23.68 54.90
N ALA A 849 -10.55 -24.07 54.18
CA ALA A 849 -10.63 -25.38 53.57
C ALA A 849 -9.60 -25.47 52.45
N ALA A 850 -8.95 -26.64 52.32
CA ALA A 850 -8.20 -26.94 51.10
C ALA A 850 -9.21 -27.01 49.95
N VAL A 851 -9.28 -25.94 49.15
CA VAL A 851 -10.00 -25.94 47.89
C VAL A 851 -9.27 -26.92 47.00
N GLU A 852 -9.89 -28.07 46.71
CA GLU A 852 -9.51 -28.83 45.52
C GLU A 852 -9.68 -27.86 44.35
N ALA A 853 -8.57 -27.42 43.77
CA ALA A 853 -8.60 -26.54 42.62
C ALA A 853 -9.41 -27.25 41.54
N SER A 854 -10.64 -26.79 41.32
CA SER A 854 -11.43 -27.25 40.18
C SER A 854 -10.62 -26.88 38.96
N ALA A 855 -10.01 -27.89 38.32
CA ALA A 855 -9.42 -27.71 37.02
C ALA A 855 -10.47 -26.98 36.15
N PRO A 856 -10.06 -26.01 35.31
CA PRO A 856 -10.95 -25.51 34.28
C PRO A 856 -11.61 -26.70 33.62
N LYS A 857 -12.92 -26.64 33.37
CA LYS A 857 -13.52 -27.63 32.49
C LYS A 857 -12.76 -27.51 31.17
N GLU A 858 -12.02 -28.55 30.83
CA GLU A 858 -11.58 -28.79 29.48
C GLU A 858 -12.87 -28.83 28.65
N GLU A 859 -13.15 -27.74 27.93
CA GLU A 859 -14.06 -27.78 26.80
C GLU A 859 -13.49 -28.86 25.87
N GLU A 860 -14.35 -29.69 25.26
CA GLU A 860 -13.89 -30.80 24.42
C GLU A 860 -13.08 -30.23 23.25
N GLU A 861 -11.74 -30.23 23.37
CA GLU A 861 -10.85 -29.60 22.41
C GLU A 861 -10.89 -30.39 21.10
N GLU A 862 -11.49 -29.82 20.05
CA GLU A 862 -11.27 -30.29 18.70
C GLU A 862 -9.76 -30.20 18.40
N GLU A 863 -9.13 -31.33 18.08
CA GLU A 863 -7.68 -31.41 17.86
C GLU A 863 -7.23 -30.41 16.79
N PHE A 864 -6.54 -29.35 17.21
CA PHE A 864 -5.76 -28.55 16.27
C PHE A 864 -4.68 -29.46 15.66
N ILE A 865 -4.55 -29.42 14.33
CA ILE A 865 -3.59 -30.26 13.60
C ILE A 865 -2.16 -29.77 13.91
N SER A 866 -1.60 -30.29 15.01
CA SER A 866 -0.19 -30.15 15.35
C SER A 866 0.65 -30.76 14.25
N ILE A 867 1.65 -30.02 13.78
CA ILE A 867 2.44 -30.48 12.64
C ILE A 867 3.40 -31.57 13.11
N ALA A 868 3.25 -32.73 12.48
CA ALA A 868 4.00 -33.93 12.81
C ALA A 868 5.50 -33.69 12.68
N HIS A 869 6.22 -33.91 13.78
CA HIS A 869 7.67 -33.89 13.79
C HIS A 869 8.24 -35.05 12.97
N VAL A 870 9.15 -34.74 12.03
CA VAL A 870 9.89 -35.76 11.29
C VAL A 870 11.04 -36.28 12.16
N GLU A 871 11.11 -37.58 12.39
CA GLU A 871 12.12 -38.20 13.26
C GLU A 871 13.55 -37.83 12.80
N GLY A 872 14.30 -37.16 13.68
CA GLY A 872 15.68 -36.71 13.42
C GLY A 872 15.83 -35.31 12.83
N GLU A 873 14.74 -34.56 12.64
CA GLU A 873 14.76 -33.14 12.25
C GLU A 873 15.21 -32.24 13.43
N SER A 874 16.02 -31.21 13.16
CA SER A 874 16.38 -30.21 14.19
C SER A 874 15.28 -29.17 14.37
N ALA A 875 15.25 -28.48 15.53
CA ALA A 875 14.30 -27.39 15.75
C ALA A 875 14.51 -26.24 14.76
N GLU A 876 15.76 -25.98 14.37
CA GLU A 876 16.19 -25.00 13.39
C GLU A 876 15.70 -25.34 11.97
N ASP A 877 15.86 -26.61 11.56
CA ASP A 877 15.39 -27.09 10.25
C ASP A 877 13.86 -27.04 10.17
N ARG A 878 13.16 -27.48 11.23
CA ARG A 878 11.70 -27.36 11.35
C ARG A 878 11.25 -25.90 11.27
N ASP A 879 11.86 -24.98 12.03
CA ASP A 879 11.55 -23.54 11.95
C ASP A 879 11.80 -22.99 10.54
N ALA A 880 12.91 -23.36 9.90
CA ALA A 880 13.26 -22.92 8.55
C ALA A 880 12.29 -23.45 7.48
N TRP A 881 11.78 -24.68 7.60
CA TRP A 881 10.74 -25.21 6.72
C TRP A 881 9.37 -24.57 7.01
N MET A 882 8.95 -24.45 8.27
CA MET A 882 7.68 -23.79 8.61
C MET A 882 7.66 -22.30 8.19
N ARG A 883 8.82 -21.62 8.16
CA ARG A 883 8.91 -20.23 7.66
C ARG A 883 8.53 -20.07 6.20
N ARG A 884 8.61 -21.11 5.37
CA ARG A 884 8.26 -21.05 3.93
C ARG A 884 6.79 -20.65 3.73
N PHE A 885 5.93 -21.10 4.63
CA PHE A 885 4.48 -20.90 4.60
C PHE A 885 4.00 -19.60 5.27
N SER A 886 4.93 -18.71 5.65
CA SER A 886 4.59 -17.42 6.27
C SER A 886 3.68 -16.61 5.35
N PRO A 887 2.61 -15.97 5.87
CA PRO A 887 1.59 -15.36 5.03
C PRO A 887 2.14 -14.18 4.23
N ARG A 888 1.70 -14.06 2.98
CA ARG A 888 1.80 -12.86 2.15
C ARG A 888 0.54 -12.02 2.40
N GLY A 889 0.49 -11.38 3.57
CA GLY A 889 -0.66 -10.59 4.02
C GLY A 889 -1.90 -11.43 4.32
N ALA A 890 -2.12 -11.77 5.59
CA ALA A 890 -3.35 -12.37 6.10
C ALA A 890 -3.93 -11.47 7.20
N MET A 891 -5.26 -11.43 7.34
CA MET A 891 -5.90 -10.73 8.47
C MET A 891 -5.95 -11.71 9.64
N LEU A 892 -5.29 -11.33 10.73
CA LEU A 892 -5.17 -12.13 11.93
C LEU A 892 -5.92 -11.49 13.09
N LEU A 893 -6.32 -12.31 14.06
CA LEU A 893 -6.97 -11.87 15.28
C LEU A 893 -5.92 -11.49 16.33
N GLY A 894 -5.88 -10.20 16.68
CA GLY A 894 -5.18 -9.69 17.85
C GLY A 894 -6.12 -9.57 19.06
N GLU A 895 -5.63 -9.94 20.23
CA GLU A 895 -6.22 -9.69 21.54
C GLU A 895 -5.52 -8.48 22.15
N ALA A 896 -6.27 -7.40 22.38
CA ALA A 896 -5.76 -6.15 22.93
C ALA A 896 -5.91 -6.13 24.46
N ARG A 897 -4.80 -5.92 25.18
CA ARG A 897 -4.79 -5.82 26.64
C ARG A 897 -5.51 -4.55 27.08
N SER A 898 -6.65 -4.71 27.75
CA SER A 898 -7.53 -3.60 28.19
C SER A 898 -6.87 -2.57 29.13
N GLU A 899 -5.86 -2.99 29.90
CA GLU A 899 -5.10 -2.13 30.82
C GLU A 899 -3.98 -1.31 30.14
N SER A 900 -3.54 -1.69 28.93
CA SER A 900 -2.42 -1.02 28.26
C SER A 900 -2.85 0.36 27.77
N TRP A 901 -2.09 1.42 28.02
CA TRP A 901 -2.44 2.75 27.48
C TRP A 901 -2.27 2.80 25.95
N LEU A 902 -1.50 1.87 25.37
CA LEU A 902 -1.37 1.73 23.92
C LEU A 902 -2.65 1.26 23.24
N THR A 903 -3.57 0.58 23.94
CA THR A 903 -4.83 0.02 23.38
C THR A 903 -6.05 0.92 23.58
N VAL A 904 -5.86 2.14 24.10
CA VAL A 904 -6.92 3.14 24.29
C VAL A 904 -7.68 3.41 22.98
N GLY A 905 -9.01 3.29 23.00
CA GLY A 905 -9.88 3.45 21.82
C GLY A 905 -9.90 2.25 20.86
N ALA A 906 -9.54 1.05 21.34
CA ALA A 906 -9.69 -0.21 20.60
C ALA A 906 -10.49 -1.24 21.41
N GLY A 907 -11.22 -2.12 20.72
CA GLY A 907 -11.89 -3.25 21.34
C GLY A 907 -10.91 -4.33 21.82
N ALA A 908 -11.38 -5.27 22.65
CA ALA A 908 -10.56 -6.38 23.15
C ALA A 908 -10.08 -7.35 22.05
N ARG A 909 -10.76 -7.36 20.89
CA ARG A 909 -10.45 -8.17 19.70
C ARG A 909 -10.29 -7.23 18.52
N VAL A 910 -9.11 -7.24 17.88
CA VAL A 910 -8.75 -6.30 16.80
C VAL A 910 -8.21 -7.06 15.59
N PRO A 911 -8.72 -6.81 14.38
CA PRO A 911 -8.15 -7.33 13.14
C PRO A 911 -6.79 -6.70 12.85
N VAL A 912 -5.79 -7.54 12.55
CA VAL A 912 -4.40 -7.15 12.33
C VAL A 912 -3.90 -7.73 11.01
N LEU A 913 -3.51 -6.86 10.06
CA LEU A 913 -2.85 -7.33 8.84
C LEU A 913 -1.41 -7.74 9.15
N PHE A 914 -1.10 -9.01 8.94
CA PHE A 914 0.21 -9.60 9.19
C PHE A 914 0.80 -10.25 7.94
N GLY A 915 2.09 -10.04 7.71
CA GLY A 915 2.82 -10.64 6.60
C GLY A 915 4.30 -10.84 6.93
N GLY A 916 4.88 -11.93 6.41
CA GLY A 916 6.26 -12.30 6.67
C GLY A 916 6.45 -13.19 7.90
N SER A 917 7.72 -13.42 8.26
CA SER A 917 8.14 -14.54 9.13
C SER A 917 8.70 -14.12 10.50
N SER A 918 8.64 -12.84 10.84
CA SER A 918 9.15 -12.28 12.09
C SER A 918 8.11 -12.39 13.21
N VAL A 919 8.27 -13.41 14.05
CA VAL A 919 7.41 -13.72 15.20
C VAL A 919 8.10 -13.29 16.49
N TYR A 920 7.41 -12.51 17.33
CA TYR A 920 8.00 -11.88 18.52
C TYR A 920 7.56 -12.60 19.80
N LEU A 921 8.52 -13.00 20.61
CA LEU A 921 8.35 -13.65 21.90
C LEU A 921 8.84 -12.70 23.00
N PRO A 922 7.94 -11.97 23.68
CA PRO A 922 8.30 -11.13 24.81
C PRO A 922 8.57 -12.00 26.06
N PRO A 923 9.69 -11.80 26.78
CA PRO A 923 9.92 -12.44 28.07
C PRO A 923 9.05 -11.81 29.16
N ALA A 924 8.99 -12.45 30.33
CA ALA A 924 8.26 -11.92 31.48
C ALA A 924 8.80 -10.53 31.89
N GLY A 925 7.90 -9.56 32.03
CA GLY A 925 8.22 -8.17 32.37
C GLY A 925 8.20 -7.20 31.19
N VAL A 926 8.20 -7.70 29.95
CA VAL A 926 7.84 -6.91 28.76
C VAL A 926 6.31 -6.85 28.65
N GLU A 927 5.76 -5.68 28.33
CA GLU A 927 4.33 -5.49 28.16
C GLU A 927 3.90 -5.94 26.76
N THR A 928 2.95 -6.86 26.66
CA THR A 928 2.28 -7.20 25.39
C THR A 928 0.98 -6.43 25.31
N ALA A 929 0.97 -5.32 24.57
CA ALA A 929 -0.25 -4.51 24.40
C ALA A 929 -1.23 -5.20 23.46
N VAL A 930 -0.75 -5.89 22.42
CA VAL A 930 -1.55 -6.73 21.53
C VAL A 930 -0.83 -8.05 21.28
N ARG A 931 -1.49 -9.16 21.60
CA ARG A 931 -1.03 -10.54 21.36
C ARG A 931 -1.88 -11.18 20.26
N PHE A 932 -1.32 -12.00 19.40
CA PHE A 932 -2.12 -12.82 18.48
C PHE A 932 -2.84 -13.92 19.25
N SER A 933 -4.09 -14.19 18.89
CA SER A 933 -4.86 -15.31 19.45
C SER A 933 -4.17 -16.66 19.24
N PRO A 934 -4.56 -17.72 19.99
CA PRO A 934 -4.06 -19.07 19.77
C PRO A 934 -4.21 -19.55 18.32
N ALA A 935 -3.31 -20.44 17.87
CA ALA A 935 -3.19 -20.87 16.47
C ALA A 935 -4.52 -21.32 15.82
N ARG A 936 -5.42 -21.94 16.60
CA ARG A 936 -6.76 -22.37 16.18
C ARG A 936 -7.76 -21.24 15.89
N HIS A 937 -7.54 -20.03 16.40
CA HIS A 937 -8.43 -18.87 16.27
C HIS A 937 -7.75 -17.64 15.64
N VAL A 938 -6.44 -17.70 15.38
CA VAL A 938 -5.66 -16.55 14.91
C VAL A 938 -6.02 -16.07 13.51
N ARG A 939 -6.61 -16.92 12.65
CA ARG A 939 -6.96 -16.56 11.27
C ARG A 939 -8.35 -15.93 11.20
N LEU A 940 -8.44 -14.69 10.69
CA LEU A 940 -9.69 -14.08 10.26
C LEU A 940 -9.90 -14.21 8.74
N SER A 941 -8.92 -13.79 7.93
CA SER A 941 -9.08 -13.68 6.47
C SER A 941 -7.80 -13.98 5.70
N GLY A 942 -7.94 -14.37 4.44
CA GLY A 942 -6.84 -14.69 3.52
C GLY A 942 -6.20 -16.06 3.79
N LEU A 943 -5.02 -16.29 3.19
CA LEU A 943 -4.30 -17.56 3.32
C LEU A 943 -3.37 -17.55 4.54
N LEU A 944 -3.69 -18.38 5.53
CA LEU A 944 -2.79 -18.76 6.61
C LEU A 944 -2.70 -20.28 6.66
N TRP A 945 -1.53 -20.81 6.32
CA TRP A 945 -1.23 -22.23 6.44
C TRP A 945 -1.13 -22.66 7.91
N PRO A 946 -1.43 -23.92 8.28
CA PRO A 946 -1.26 -24.43 9.64
C PRO A 946 0.15 -24.18 10.20
N GLU A 947 1.19 -24.30 9.36
CA GLU A 947 2.58 -24.01 9.72
C GLU A 947 2.76 -22.57 10.19
N ALA A 948 2.11 -21.62 9.52
CA ALA A 948 2.17 -20.21 9.93
C ALA A 948 1.28 -19.92 11.15
N ALA A 949 0.13 -20.59 11.28
CA ALA A 949 -0.74 -20.48 12.44
C ALA A 949 -0.03 -20.95 13.72
N GLU A 950 0.62 -22.13 13.70
CA GLU A 950 1.41 -22.67 14.81
C GLU A 950 2.58 -21.75 15.20
N ARG A 951 3.18 -21.06 14.23
CA ARG A 951 4.27 -20.11 14.48
C ARG A 951 3.81 -18.80 15.10
N VAL A 952 2.70 -18.23 14.63
CA VAL A 952 2.25 -16.87 14.95
C VAL A 952 1.30 -16.85 16.14
N GLY A 953 0.57 -17.95 16.39
CA GLY A 953 -0.29 -18.10 17.55
C GLY A 953 0.45 -17.80 18.86
N ASP A 954 -0.23 -17.12 19.77
CA ASP A 954 0.30 -16.68 21.07
C ASP A 954 1.49 -15.72 21.02
N SER A 955 1.96 -15.27 19.85
CA SER A 955 3.06 -14.31 19.74
C SER A 955 2.60 -12.85 19.86
N ALA A 956 3.52 -11.92 20.12
CA ALA A 956 3.17 -10.50 20.22
C ALA A 956 3.06 -9.83 18.84
N TRP A 957 2.10 -8.90 18.70
CA TRP A 957 2.05 -7.96 17.57
C TRP A 957 2.55 -6.56 17.97
N LEU A 958 2.19 -6.10 19.17
CA LEU A 958 2.64 -4.83 19.76
C LEU A 958 3.20 -5.05 21.16
N THR A 959 4.46 -4.69 21.36
CA THR A 959 5.14 -4.72 22.67
C THR A 959 5.57 -3.35 23.13
N ARG A 960 5.69 -3.17 24.44
CA ARG A 960 6.25 -1.96 25.07
C ARG A 960 7.20 -2.32 26.22
N GLU A 961 8.33 -1.65 26.25
CA GLU A 961 9.41 -1.88 27.20
C GLU A 961 9.78 -0.56 27.88
N SER A 962 9.87 -0.56 29.22
CA SER A 962 10.38 0.59 29.99
C SER A 962 11.90 0.54 30.01
N MET A 963 12.56 1.66 29.72
CA MET A 963 14.02 1.76 29.72
C MET A 963 14.46 3.12 30.25
N GLY A 964 14.97 3.15 31.49
CA GLY A 964 15.24 4.40 32.20
C GLY A 964 13.95 5.19 32.39
N ASP A 965 14.00 6.49 32.09
CA ASP A 965 12.83 7.38 32.11
C ASP A 965 12.00 7.31 30.81
N GLY A 966 12.42 6.53 29.81
CA GLY A 966 11.73 6.39 28.52
C GLY A 966 11.34 4.95 28.17
N GLN A 967 11.11 4.71 26.87
CA GLN A 967 10.54 3.44 26.41
C GLN A 967 10.83 3.08 24.95
N ILE A 968 10.67 1.79 24.65
CA ILE A 968 10.73 1.21 23.31
C ILE A 968 9.39 0.54 23.01
N ILE A 969 8.84 0.82 21.81
CA ILE A 969 7.55 0.31 21.34
C ILE A 969 7.79 -0.34 19.98
N LEU A 970 7.43 -1.62 19.84
CA LEU A 970 7.70 -2.41 18.64
C LEU A 970 6.40 -2.92 18.00
N PHE A 971 6.24 -2.68 16.71
CA PHE A 971 5.17 -3.24 15.86
C PHE A 971 5.75 -4.32 14.95
N THR A 972 5.21 -5.54 14.95
CA THR A 972 5.74 -6.64 14.10
C THR A 972 5.43 -6.47 12.61
N SER A 973 4.32 -5.80 12.27
CA SER A 973 3.97 -5.38 10.90
C SER A 973 3.79 -3.85 10.84
N MET A 974 3.24 -3.36 9.72
CA MET A 974 3.00 -1.93 9.52
C MET A 974 1.66 -1.51 10.15
N PRO A 975 1.63 -0.59 11.15
CA PRO A 975 0.39 -0.26 11.85
C PRO A 975 -0.60 0.54 10.99
N SER A 976 -0.13 1.40 10.07
CA SER A 976 -0.99 2.19 9.17
C SER A 976 -0.87 1.73 7.72
N PHE A 977 -1.04 0.44 7.44
CA PHE A 977 -0.87 -0.11 6.09
C PHE A 977 -1.80 0.56 5.06
N ARG A 978 -1.21 1.12 4.00
CA ARG A 978 -1.91 1.83 2.90
C ARG A 978 -2.83 2.96 3.34
N GLY A 979 -2.59 3.55 4.52
CA GLY A 979 -3.37 4.69 5.01
C GLY A 979 -4.84 4.43 5.37
N PHE A 980 -5.37 3.21 5.17
CA PHE A 980 -6.76 2.84 5.45
C PHE A 980 -6.95 1.76 6.54
N HIS A 981 -5.86 1.21 7.10
CA HIS A 981 -5.92 0.30 8.26
C HIS A 981 -6.00 1.07 9.59
N PHE A 982 -7.14 1.72 9.84
CA PHE A 982 -7.42 2.52 11.05
C PHE A 982 -7.35 1.66 12.33
N ALA A 983 -7.85 0.43 12.26
CA ALA A 983 -7.82 -0.58 13.33
C ALA A 983 -6.48 -0.62 14.07
N THR A 984 -5.40 -0.74 13.30
CA THR A 984 -4.03 -0.83 13.80
C THR A 984 -3.32 0.53 13.84
N ALA A 985 -3.75 1.52 13.04
CA ALA A 985 -3.16 2.86 13.03
C ALA A 985 -3.44 3.61 14.34
N ARG A 986 -4.59 3.35 14.98
CA ARG A 986 -4.92 3.89 16.32
C ARG A 986 -3.81 3.63 17.33
N PHE A 987 -3.22 2.44 17.33
CA PHE A 987 -2.12 2.10 18.24
C PHE A 987 -0.83 2.89 17.96
N PHE A 988 -0.54 3.20 16.69
CA PHE A 988 0.57 4.07 16.32
C PHE A 988 0.30 5.52 16.74
N GLY A 989 -0.92 6.01 16.55
CA GLY A 989 -1.37 7.30 17.08
C GLY A 989 -1.21 7.39 18.60
N ASN A 990 -1.66 6.39 19.35
CA ASN A 990 -1.46 6.30 20.80
C ASN A 990 0.03 6.35 21.17
N ALA A 991 0.88 5.55 20.51
CA ALA A 991 2.32 5.50 20.77
C ALA A 991 3.02 6.87 20.57
N VAL A 992 2.60 7.62 19.54
CA VAL A 992 3.20 8.92 19.19
C VAL A 992 2.63 10.07 20.04
N VAL A 993 1.32 10.11 20.28
CA VAL A 993 0.63 11.24 20.93
C VAL A 993 0.59 11.10 22.45
N LEU A 994 0.37 9.88 22.97
CA LEU A 994 0.23 9.63 24.41
C LEU A 994 1.53 9.15 25.06
N GLY A 995 2.41 8.49 24.29
CA GLY A 995 3.64 7.88 24.78
C GLY A 995 4.52 8.79 25.66
N PRO A 996 4.81 10.04 25.25
CA PRO A 996 5.61 10.99 26.04
C PRO A 996 5.05 11.42 27.41
N GLY A 997 3.83 11.03 27.77
CA GLY A 997 3.25 11.27 29.10
C GLY A 997 2.81 10.00 29.84
N LEU A 998 2.46 8.92 29.13
CA LEU A 998 1.94 7.69 29.75
C LEU A 998 2.96 6.56 29.92
N GLY A 999 4.09 6.63 29.20
CA GLY A 999 5.12 5.58 29.25
C GLY A 999 6.57 6.08 29.24
N ALA A 1000 6.77 7.39 29.18
CA ALA A 1000 8.05 8.07 29.28
C ALA A 1000 7.88 9.40 30.02
N SER A 1001 8.95 9.90 30.65
CA SER A 1001 9.02 11.22 31.28
C SER A 1001 10.31 11.93 30.90
N ALA A 1002 10.21 13.18 30.44
CA ALA A 1002 11.38 13.96 30.06
C ALA A 1002 11.90 14.80 31.25
N PRO A 1003 13.16 14.62 31.71
CA PRO A 1003 13.71 15.37 32.84
C PRO A 1003 14.11 16.81 32.49
N LEU A 1004 14.03 17.20 31.21
CA LEU A 1004 14.39 18.53 30.71
C LEU A 1004 13.14 19.28 30.22
N PRO A 1005 12.67 20.32 30.94
CA PRO A 1005 11.76 21.30 30.34
C PRO A 1005 12.49 22.05 29.23
N TRP A 1006 11.73 22.48 28.21
CA TRP A 1006 12.19 23.28 27.08
C TRP A 1006 11.33 24.53 26.95
#